data_AF-A0A7C5V7R4-F1
#
_entry.id   AF-A0A7C5V7R4-F1
#
_cell.length_a   1.000
_cell.length_b   1.000
_cell.length_c   1.000
_cell.angle_alpha   90.00
_cell.angle_beta   90.00
_cell.angle_gamma   90.00
#
_symmetry.space_group_name_H-M   'P 1'
#
loop_
_entity.id
_entity.type
_entity.pdbx_description
1 polymer ?
#
loop_
_entity_poly.entity_id
_entity_poly.type
_entity_poly.pdbx_seq_one_letter_code
_entity_poly.pdbx_strand_id
1 'polypeptide(L)'
;KLLGNSAEAEFRKLLGDRWQTMTEEEKDRLCEAVLEEEDDALERRAREEFGFTEEQVKGLLEISLCDRFGRVSLKAIRRLLPFLEQGLSLTEAAQKAGYGDRHKVDRIYELLPFPPGTRLTTNPEREQELVRQGLLLPNENEITNPVVRKALFEVRKVVNAIIRKYGKPSRIVVELARETRGSIEERNEYNRKIRKREKENEEIKDELRKLGLEQPTAEDVRKYRLWKECKGICPYSGRPITVEQLFSGEVEVEHIWPYDRCLDNSFANLTLCFRDWNQRKGNRTPYEAFHQEPFWQEILERVSRFEGEYRWQKLRRFRYEGDLQLDNFVRRQLQDTQYIARVVRRYLELLGVPVSCTRGQVTAALRHLWGLDSILARDGSSAKNRDDHRHHAIDAAVIAMTTAKHLHNLSRREHFRRNRMNFPEPWPGFRVAVKHAVDSIVVSHAPTRRVRGPLHEETNYGLASQEKQRYVYRKPLEELFTTEVEAIRDAKIRRMVEERLDQVCPNWRQKGRDSLKKLKALENPILLPNSNGEPIPVRRVRLTTTIGNAIGLPRQAPVRYVKPGENHHVEIFERTDKKGRVCREVVAVTLFEAAQRLRDRQPVVSRVHPHYPDAKFLMSLCKNDMVRITWLEDAKNAKAGETRIYRVQKFSVSDGRPDIMFREHSSVRADDMSHCERVTDLSPRKLSLEKITVSVLGEVEVAHD
;
A
#
# COMPACT_ATOMS: atom_id res chain seq x y z
N LYS A 1 4.03 -11.77 -37.46
CA LYS A 1 3.59 -13.18 -37.57
C LYS A 1 2.25 -13.29 -36.84
N LEU A 2 1.19 -13.73 -37.52
CA LEU A 2 0.00 -14.22 -36.83
C LEU A 2 0.41 -15.49 -36.09
N LEU A 3 0.01 -15.66 -34.83
CA LEU A 3 0.44 -16.77 -33.98
C LEU A 3 -0.14 -18.13 -34.42
N GLY A 4 -1.05 -18.17 -35.41
CA GLY A 4 -1.79 -19.38 -35.78
C GLY A 4 -2.67 -19.88 -34.63
N ASN A 5 -3.36 -21.00 -34.82
CA ASN A 5 -4.08 -21.69 -33.76
C ASN A 5 -3.19 -22.80 -33.16
N SER A 6 -2.39 -22.45 -32.15
CA SER A 6 -1.42 -23.39 -31.55
C SER A 6 -2.08 -24.52 -30.79
N ALA A 7 -3.23 -24.26 -30.14
CA ALA A 7 -3.99 -25.30 -29.43
C ALA A 7 -4.49 -26.37 -30.41
N GLU A 8 -5.09 -25.93 -31.52
CA GLU A 8 -5.55 -26.84 -32.57
C GLU A 8 -4.39 -27.65 -33.20
N ALA A 9 -3.19 -27.08 -33.30
CA ALA A 9 -2.03 -27.83 -33.81
C ALA A 9 -1.66 -29.01 -32.90
N GLU A 10 -1.69 -28.84 -31.58
CA GLU A 10 -1.40 -29.92 -30.63
C GLU A 10 -2.53 -30.97 -30.62
N PHE A 11 -3.80 -30.54 -30.59
CA PHE A 11 -4.92 -31.48 -30.64
C PHE A 11 -4.98 -32.27 -31.95
N ARG A 12 -4.65 -31.66 -33.10
CA ARG A 12 -4.57 -32.38 -34.38
C ARG A 12 -3.44 -33.39 -34.42
N LYS A 13 -2.30 -33.14 -33.77
CA LYS A 13 -1.22 -34.14 -33.67
C LYS A 13 -1.67 -35.37 -32.88
N LEU A 14 -2.41 -35.16 -31.79
CA LEU A 14 -2.86 -36.22 -30.90
C LEU A 14 -4.07 -37.01 -31.46
N LEU A 15 -5.07 -36.28 -31.97
CA LEU A 15 -6.39 -36.84 -32.32
C LEU A 15 -6.57 -37.05 -33.82
N GLY A 16 -5.69 -36.50 -34.67
CA GLY A 16 -5.73 -36.67 -36.12
C GLY A 16 -7.07 -36.26 -36.73
N ASP A 17 -7.64 -37.15 -37.53
CA ASP A 17 -8.93 -36.94 -38.21
C ASP A 17 -10.11 -36.78 -37.24
N ARG A 18 -10.01 -37.37 -36.05
CA ARG A 18 -11.05 -37.25 -35.01
C ARG A 18 -11.25 -35.81 -34.58
N TRP A 19 -10.19 -35.01 -34.54
CA TRP A 19 -10.33 -33.57 -34.25
C TRP A 19 -11.12 -32.83 -35.34
N GLN A 20 -10.97 -33.21 -36.60
CA GLN A 20 -11.67 -32.55 -37.70
C GLN A 20 -13.17 -32.87 -37.71
N THR A 21 -13.54 -34.07 -37.26
CA THR A 21 -14.93 -34.53 -37.22
C THR A 21 -15.68 -34.10 -35.96
N MET A 22 -14.97 -33.68 -34.90
CA MET A 22 -15.58 -33.09 -33.71
C MET A 22 -16.27 -31.76 -34.02
N THR A 23 -17.43 -31.55 -33.39
CA THR A 23 -18.13 -30.27 -33.41
C THR A 23 -17.34 -29.20 -32.64
N GLU A 24 -17.55 -27.93 -32.97
CA GLU A 24 -16.90 -26.82 -32.25
C GLU A 24 -17.24 -26.82 -30.75
N GLU A 25 -18.42 -27.29 -30.37
CA GLU A 25 -18.82 -27.43 -28.96
C GLU A 25 -18.11 -28.57 -28.23
N GLU A 26 -17.77 -29.65 -28.93
CA GLU A 26 -16.94 -30.72 -28.37
C GLU A 26 -15.48 -30.27 -28.24
N LYS A 27 -14.96 -29.52 -29.23
CA LYS A 27 -13.62 -28.92 -29.16
C LYS A 27 -13.51 -27.93 -27.99
N ASP A 28 -14.49 -27.05 -27.82
CA ASP A 28 -14.54 -26.09 -26.72
C ASP A 28 -14.54 -26.81 -25.36
N ARG A 29 -15.39 -27.83 -25.20
CA ARG A 29 -15.46 -28.64 -23.96
C ARG A 29 -14.15 -29.38 -23.67
N LEU A 30 -13.50 -29.94 -24.69
CA LEU A 30 -12.21 -30.61 -24.51
C LEU A 30 -11.12 -29.61 -24.11
N CYS A 31 -11.11 -28.41 -24.71
CA CYS A 31 -10.18 -27.34 -24.33
C CYS A 31 -10.41 -26.88 -22.88
N GLU A 32 -11.67 -26.71 -22.46
CA GLU A 32 -12.01 -26.35 -21.08
C GLU A 32 -11.57 -27.43 -20.09
N ALA A 33 -11.83 -28.72 -20.39
CA ALA A 33 -11.40 -29.83 -19.54
C ALA A 33 -9.87 -29.84 -19.34
N VAL A 34 -9.09 -29.68 -20.42
CA VAL A 34 -7.62 -29.63 -20.35
C VAL A 34 -7.10 -28.42 -19.58
N LEU A 35 -7.84 -27.31 -19.53
CA LEU A 35 -7.43 -26.08 -18.84
C LEU A 35 -7.83 -26.02 -17.36
N GLU A 36 -8.96 -26.63 -16.99
CA GLU A 36 -9.59 -26.42 -15.68
C GLU A 36 -9.58 -27.67 -14.78
N GLU A 37 -9.44 -28.87 -15.33
CA GLU A 37 -9.51 -30.11 -14.58
C GLU A 37 -8.13 -30.61 -14.13
N GLU A 38 -8.09 -31.27 -12.97
CA GLU A 38 -6.89 -32.02 -12.55
C GLU A 38 -6.80 -33.37 -13.29
N ASP A 39 -5.58 -33.91 -13.40
CA ASP A 39 -5.24 -35.09 -14.21
C ASP A 39 -6.23 -36.27 -14.03
N ASP A 40 -6.60 -36.61 -12.79
CA ASP A 40 -7.53 -37.71 -12.49
C ASP A 40 -8.96 -37.47 -13.02
N ALA A 41 -9.39 -36.21 -13.05
CA ALA A 41 -10.71 -35.82 -13.56
C ALA A 41 -10.69 -35.77 -15.10
N LEU A 42 -9.61 -35.22 -15.67
CA LEU A 42 -9.40 -35.15 -17.11
C LEU A 42 -9.32 -36.56 -17.73
N GLU A 43 -8.60 -37.48 -17.10
CA GLU A 43 -8.49 -38.89 -17.52
C GLU A 43 -9.85 -39.56 -17.59
N ARG A 44 -10.66 -39.40 -16.54
CA ARG A 44 -12.01 -39.95 -16.46
C ARG A 44 -12.92 -39.38 -17.54
N ARG A 45 -12.91 -38.06 -17.69
CA ARG A 45 -13.74 -37.36 -18.68
C ARG A 45 -13.35 -37.70 -20.11
N ALA A 46 -12.05 -37.80 -20.38
CA ALA A 46 -11.53 -38.24 -21.68
C ALA A 46 -11.97 -39.67 -22.04
N ARG A 47 -12.01 -40.59 -21.08
CA ARG A 47 -12.50 -41.97 -21.30
C ARG A 47 -14.02 -42.05 -21.39
N GLU A 48 -14.74 -41.46 -20.44
CA GLU A 48 -16.19 -41.65 -20.28
C GLU A 48 -17.03 -40.75 -21.21
N GLU A 49 -16.67 -39.48 -21.37
CA GLU A 49 -17.43 -38.51 -22.18
C GLU A 49 -16.94 -38.50 -23.63
N PHE A 50 -15.62 -38.55 -23.85
CA PHE A 50 -15.05 -38.44 -25.19
C PHE A 50 -14.67 -39.78 -25.81
N GLY A 51 -14.60 -40.88 -25.06
CA GLY A 51 -14.27 -42.21 -25.58
C GLY A 51 -12.85 -42.30 -26.16
N PHE A 52 -11.87 -41.71 -25.48
CA PHE A 52 -10.45 -41.74 -25.89
C PHE A 52 -9.77 -43.04 -25.46
N THR A 53 -8.82 -43.52 -26.28
CA THR A 53 -7.99 -44.69 -25.95
C THR A 53 -6.97 -44.35 -24.86
N GLU A 54 -6.40 -45.35 -24.19
CA GLU A 54 -5.33 -45.18 -23.20
C GLU A 54 -4.16 -44.32 -23.72
N GLU A 55 -3.77 -44.53 -24.98
CA GLU A 55 -2.70 -43.79 -25.63
C GLU A 55 -3.09 -42.33 -25.88
N GLN A 56 -4.34 -42.07 -26.27
CA GLN A 56 -4.88 -40.72 -26.46
C GLN A 56 -5.00 -39.97 -25.14
N VAL A 57 -5.43 -40.65 -24.08
CA VAL A 57 -5.55 -40.08 -22.73
C VAL A 57 -4.18 -39.71 -22.18
N LYS A 58 -3.19 -40.60 -22.31
CA LYS A 58 -1.82 -40.30 -21.90
C LYS A 58 -1.23 -39.12 -22.68
N GLY A 59 -1.44 -39.08 -24.00
CA GLY A 59 -1.03 -37.94 -24.80
C GLY A 59 -1.80 -36.65 -24.49
N LEU A 60 -3.05 -36.73 -24.04
CA LEU A 60 -3.85 -35.58 -23.60
C LEU A 60 -3.29 -34.96 -22.31
N LEU A 61 -2.86 -35.79 -21.36
CA LEU A 61 -2.21 -35.35 -20.11
C LEU A 61 -0.85 -34.67 -20.35
N GLU A 62 -0.19 -35.00 -21.46
CA GLU A 62 1.05 -34.36 -21.90
C GLU A 62 0.81 -33.04 -22.66
N ILE A 63 -0.42 -32.76 -23.10
CA ILE A 63 -0.76 -31.48 -23.74
C ILE A 63 -0.83 -30.39 -22.67
N SER A 64 0.08 -29.43 -22.77
CA SER A 64 0.01 -28.20 -22.01
C SER A 64 -0.41 -27.04 -22.91
N LEU A 65 -1.64 -26.57 -22.71
CA LEU A 65 -2.19 -25.40 -23.39
C LEU A 65 -1.68 -24.10 -22.74
N CYS A 66 -1.81 -22.99 -23.46
CA CYS A 66 -1.46 -21.69 -22.91
C CYS A 66 -2.52 -21.24 -21.90
N ASP A 67 -2.12 -20.98 -20.65
CA ASP A 67 -2.97 -20.47 -19.54
C ASP A 67 -3.52 -19.03 -19.74
N ARG A 68 -3.71 -18.58 -20.99
CA ARG A 68 -4.18 -17.23 -21.30
C ARG A 68 -5.55 -17.28 -21.94
N PHE A 69 -6.52 -16.74 -21.22
CA PHE A 69 -7.87 -16.53 -21.74
C PHE A 69 -7.93 -15.38 -22.75
N GLY A 70 -8.78 -15.55 -23.76
CA GLY A 70 -9.16 -14.47 -24.67
C GLY A 70 -9.90 -13.34 -23.94
N ARG A 71 -9.81 -12.10 -24.46
CA ARG A 71 -10.51 -10.94 -23.87
C ARG A 71 -12.02 -10.90 -24.17
N VAL A 72 -12.51 -11.81 -25.00
CA VAL A 72 -13.88 -11.86 -25.49
C VAL A 72 -14.41 -13.23 -25.14
N SER A 73 -15.60 -13.29 -24.52
CA SER A 73 -16.22 -14.57 -24.18
C SER A 73 -16.59 -15.38 -25.42
N LEU A 74 -16.64 -16.71 -25.31
CA LEU A 74 -17.07 -17.60 -26.39
C LEU A 74 -18.42 -17.16 -26.99
N LYS A 75 -19.38 -16.78 -26.14
CA LYS A 75 -20.68 -16.24 -26.57
C LYS A 75 -20.56 -15.01 -27.48
N ALA A 76 -19.66 -14.08 -27.15
CA ALA A 76 -19.44 -12.90 -27.95
C ALA A 76 -18.63 -13.23 -29.23
N ILE A 77 -17.65 -14.14 -29.15
CA ILE A 77 -16.91 -14.65 -30.32
C ILE A 77 -17.87 -15.27 -31.33
N ARG A 78 -18.76 -16.19 -30.90
CA ARG A 78 -19.77 -16.84 -31.77
C ARG A 78 -20.70 -15.83 -32.46
N ARG A 79 -21.02 -14.71 -31.80
CA ARG A 79 -21.82 -13.62 -32.40
C ARG A 79 -21.03 -12.73 -33.36
N LEU A 80 -19.73 -12.59 -33.16
CA LEU A 80 -18.86 -11.75 -33.99
C LEU A 80 -18.35 -12.48 -35.24
N LEU A 81 -18.05 -13.77 -35.11
CA LEU A 81 -17.43 -14.60 -36.14
C LEU A 81 -18.14 -14.53 -37.51
N PRO A 82 -19.49 -14.69 -37.61
CA PRO A 82 -20.17 -14.65 -38.90
C PRO A 82 -19.95 -13.34 -39.68
N PHE A 83 -19.79 -12.22 -38.97
CA PHE A 83 -19.52 -10.92 -39.58
C PHE A 83 -18.03 -10.77 -39.94
N LEU A 84 -17.13 -11.29 -39.10
CA LEU A 84 -15.69 -11.27 -39.37
C LEU A 84 -15.35 -12.12 -40.61
N GLU A 85 -16.01 -13.28 -40.78
CA GLU A 85 -15.85 -14.17 -41.94
C GLU A 85 -16.31 -13.52 -43.26
N GLN A 86 -17.24 -12.55 -43.18
CA GLN A 86 -17.64 -11.72 -44.32
C GLN A 86 -16.60 -10.64 -44.67
N GLY A 87 -15.46 -10.60 -43.98
CA GLY A 87 -14.39 -9.61 -44.18
C GLY A 87 -14.65 -8.26 -43.51
N LEU A 88 -15.67 -8.15 -42.65
CA LEU A 88 -15.93 -6.92 -41.90
C LEU A 88 -14.85 -6.72 -40.83
N SER A 89 -14.50 -5.45 -40.58
CA SER A 89 -13.59 -5.13 -39.49
C SER A 89 -14.20 -5.49 -38.13
N LEU A 90 -13.36 -5.70 -37.10
CA LEU A 90 -13.85 -5.98 -35.74
C LEU A 90 -14.83 -4.92 -35.21
N THR A 91 -14.66 -3.66 -35.61
CA THR A 91 -15.55 -2.57 -35.23
C THR A 91 -16.93 -2.73 -35.87
N GLU A 92 -16.97 -3.00 -37.18
CA GLU A 92 -18.22 -3.20 -37.93
C GLU A 92 -18.93 -4.48 -37.51
N ALA A 93 -18.19 -5.58 -37.32
CA ALA A 93 -18.69 -6.84 -36.80
C ALA A 93 -19.29 -6.66 -35.39
N ALA A 94 -18.61 -5.91 -34.51
CA ALA A 94 -19.15 -5.57 -33.20
C ALA A 94 -20.43 -4.75 -33.31
N GLN A 95 -20.49 -3.76 -34.21
CA GLN A 95 -21.68 -2.95 -34.40
C GLN A 95 -22.87 -3.78 -34.89
N LYS A 96 -22.68 -4.64 -35.90
CA LYS A 96 -23.72 -5.53 -36.42
C LYS A 96 -24.14 -6.61 -35.43
N ALA A 97 -23.22 -7.10 -34.61
CA ALA A 97 -23.51 -8.07 -33.55
C ALA A 97 -24.21 -7.45 -32.30
N GLY A 98 -24.54 -6.15 -32.34
CA GLY A 98 -25.18 -5.44 -31.21
C GLY A 98 -24.22 -5.02 -30.10
N TYR A 99 -22.91 -5.09 -30.34
CA TYR A 99 -21.83 -4.65 -29.43
C TYR A 99 -21.20 -3.30 -29.81
N GLY A 100 -21.81 -2.54 -30.74
CA GLY A 100 -21.25 -1.29 -31.27
C GLY A 100 -21.10 -0.19 -30.23
N ASP A 101 -22.03 -0.11 -29.28
CA ASP A 101 -22.00 0.85 -28.17
C ASP A 101 -21.38 0.23 -26.92
N ARG A 102 -20.08 -0.15 -26.98
CA ARG A 102 -19.35 -0.66 -25.80
C ARG A 102 -19.34 0.31 -24.60
N HIS A 103 -19.85 1.53 -24.77
CA HIS A 103 -19.83 2.63 -23.79
C HIS A 103 -21.21 3.19 -23.48
N LYS A 104 -22.31 2.59 -23.98
CA LYS A 104 -23.62 2.95 -23.45
C LYS A 104 -23.69 2.50 -22.00
N VAL A 105 -23.94 3.47 -21.14
CA VAL A 105 -24.36 3.20 -19.78
C VAL A 105 -25.78 2.66 -19.88
N ASP A 106 -25.99 1.40 -19.51
CA ASP A 106 -27.31 0.74 -19.62
C ASP A 106 -28.39 1.43 -18.77
N ARG A 107 -27.98 2.17 -17.73
CA ARG A 107 -28.87 2.90 -16.82
C ARG A 107 -28.23 4.18 -16.31
N ILE A 108 -28.89 5.32 -16.52
CA ILE A 108 -28.49 6.61 -15.93
C ILE A 108 -29.03 6.70 -14.50
N TYR A 109 -28.21 7.19 -13.59
CA TYR A 109 -28.54 7.32 -12.17
C TYR A 109 -28.68 8.78 -11.74
N GLU A 110 -29.59 9.04 -10.80
CA GLU A 110 -29.71 10.35 -10.13
C GLU A 110 -28.55 10.63 -9.18
N LEU A 111 -28.17 9.60 -8.42
CA LEU A 111 -27.01 9.58 -7.53
C LEU A 111 -26.18 8.35 -7.83
N LEU A 112 -24.86 8.43 -7.62
CA LEU A 112 -23.98 7.29 -7.86
C LEU A 112 -24.36 6.10 -6.95
N PRO A 113 -24.63 4.92 -7.52
CA PRO A 113 -24.91 3.68 -6.77
C PRO A 113 -23.67 3.21 -6.01
N PHE A 114 -23.80 2.34 -5.02
CA PHE A 114 -22.64 1.72 -4.38
C PHE A 114 -21.82 0.91 -5.42
N PRO A 115 -20.47 1.03 -5.39
CA PRO A 115 -19.61 0.36 -6.38
C PRO A 115 -19.66 -1.17 -6.22
N PRO A 116 -19.27 -1.94 -7.27
CA PRO A 116 -19.25 -3.40 -7.22
C PRO A 116 -18.45 -3.95 -6.04
N GLY A 117 -18.87 -5.09 -5.49
CA GLY A 117 -18.26 -5.72 -4.33
C GLY A 117 -18.57 -5.01 -3.00
N THR A 118 -19.46 -4.02 -2.96
CA THR A 118 -19.88 -3.39 -1.70
C THR A 118 -20.86 -4.29 -0.96
N ARG A 119 -20.42 -4.90 0.15
CA ARG A 119 -21.30 -5.68 1.03
C ARG A 119 -22.16 -4.76 1.88
N LEU A 120 -23.42 -4.57 1.48
CA LEU A 120 -24.44 -3.81 2.22
C LEU A 120 -25.33 -4.72 3.07
N THR A 121 -25.42 -6.00 2.71
CA THR A 121 -26.20 -7.02 3.39
C THR A 121 -25.51 -8.37 3.24
N THR A 122 -25.84 -9.32 4.13
CA THR A 122 -25.44 -10.72 4.03
C THR A 122 -26.54 -11.58 3.41
N ASN A 123 -27.74 -11.02 3.17
CA ASN A 123 -28.86 -11.72 2.55
C ASN A 123 -28.80 -11.55 1.01
N PRO A 124 -28.63 -12.63 0.22
CA PRO A 124 -28.54 -12.56 -1.24
C PRO A 124 -29.78 -11.95 -1.92
N GLU A 125 -30.99 -12.23 -1.45
CA GLU A 125 -32.23 -11.68 -2.03
C GLU A 125 -32.29 -10.16 -1.86
N ARG A 126 -31.91 -9.69 -0.66
CA ARG A 126 -31.85 -8.26 -0.38
C ARG A 126 -30.75 -7.56 -1.19
N GLU A 127 -29.64 -8.24 -1.48
CA GLU A 127 -28.61 -7.72 -2.38
C GLU A 127 -29.15 -7.57 -3.80
N GLN A 128 -29.83 -8.59 -4.33
CA GLN A 128 -30.47 -8.51 -5.64
C GLN A 128 -31.50 -7.38 -5.71
N GLU A 129 -32.27 -7.16 -4.65
CA GLU A 129 -33.23 -6.05 -4.57
C GLU A 129 -32.53 -4.68 -4.61
N LEU A 130 -31.42 -4.50 -3.89
CA LEU A 130 -30.61 -3.28 -3.95
C LEU A 130 -30.05 -3.01 -5.36
N VAL A 131 -29.71 -4.08 -6.10
CA VAL A 131 -29.29 -3.99 -7.50
C VAL A 131 -30.45 -3.56 -8.39
N ARG A 132 -31.64 -4.16 -8.25
CA ARG A 132 -32.84 -3.79 -9.02
C ARG A 132 -33.22 -2.33 -8.78
N GLN A 133 -33.19 -1.88 -7.52
CA GLN A 133 -33.42 -0.48 -7.14
C GLN A 133 -32.37 0.48 -7.67
N GLY A 134 -31.23 -0.02 -8.16
CA GLY A 134 -30.13 0.82 -8.65
C GLY A 134 -29.37 1.50 -7.52
N LEU A 135 -29.42 0.94 -6.31
CA LEU A 135 -28.62 1.40 -5.18
C LEU A 135 -27.25 0.72 -5.13
N LEU A 136 -27.11 -0.47 -5.72
CA LEU A 136 -25.87 -1.25 -5.78
C LEU A 136 -25.58 -1.68 -7.22
N LEU A 137 -24.32 -1.59 -7.65
CA LEU A 137 -23.90 -2.12 -8.94
C LEU A 137 -23.68 -3.65 -8.87
N PRO A 138 -24.04 -4.41 -9.93
CA PRO A 138 -23.81 -5.86 -9.98
C PRO A 138 -22.34 -6.25 -9.80
N ASN A 139 -22.09 -7.39 -9.15
CA ASN A 139 -20.75 -7.90 -8.87
C ASN A 139 -20.03 -8.50 -10.09
N GLU A 140 -20.71 -8.65 -11.24
CA GLU A 140 -20.14 -9.19 -12.48
C GLU A 140 -18.92 -8.41 -13.01
N ASN A 141 -18.69 -7.19 -12.49
CA ASN A 141 -17.52 -6.37 -12.77
C ASN A 141 -16.70 -6.09 -11.49
N GLU A 142 -16.60 -7.04 -10.57
CA GLU A 142 -15.96 -6.82 -9.27
C GLU A 142 -14.53 -6.29 -9.42
N ILE A 143 -14.29 -5.14 -8.79
CA ILE A 143 -12.97 -4.53 -8.73
C ILE A 143 -12.26 -5.14 -7.52
N THR A 144 -11.40 -6.13 -7.77
CA THR A 144 -10.69 -6.85 -6.68
C THR A 144 -9.69 -5.97 -5.92
N ASN A 145 -9.18 -4.90 -6.56
CA ASN A 145 -8.22 -3.99 -5.92
C ASN A 145 -8.88 -3.15 -4.81
N PRO A 146 -8.49 -3.33 -3.52
CA PRO A 146 -9.12 -2.64 -2.39
C PRO A 146 -8.88 -1.12 -2.39
N VAL A 147 -7.74 -0.66 -2.93
CA VAL A 147 -7.42 0.78 -3.04
C VAL A 147 -8.40 1.46 -4.00
N VAL A 148 -8.67 0.82 -5.14
CA VAL A 148 -9.61 1.34 -6.14
C VAL A 148 -11.03 1.37 -5.58
N ARG A 149 -11.46 0.31 -4.88
CA ARG A 149 -12.77 0.27 -4.21
C ARG A 149 -12.91 1.41 -3.20
N LYS A 150 -11.88 1.65 -2.39
CA LYS A 150 -11.87 2.75 -1.43
C LYS A 150 -11.97 4.10 -2.14
N ALA A 151 -11.21 4.31 -3.22
CA ALA A 151 -11.27 5.54 -4.00
C ALA A 151 -12.68 5.79 -4.59
N LEU A 152 -13.32 4.78 -5.17
CA LEU A 152 -14.70 4.89 -5.68
C LEU A 152 -15.70 5.24 -4.58
N PHE A 153 -15.53 4.67 -3.38
CA PHE A 153 -16.40 4.97 -2.25
C PHE A 153 -16.28 6.43 -1.79
N GLU A 154 -15.06 6.98 -1.73
CA GLU A 154 -14.86 8.39 -1.38
C GLU A 154 -15.34 9.33 -2.49
N VAL A 155 -15.08 9.01 -3.78
CA VAL A 155 -15.64 9.75 -4.92
C VAL A 155 -17.17 9.78 -4.86
N ARG A 156 -17.80 8.62 -4.61
CA ARG A 156 -19.26 8.51 -4.47
C ARG A 156 -19.79 9.45 -3.40
N LYS A 157 -19.16 9.50 -2.22
CA LYS A 157 -19.61 10.38 -1.14
C LYS A 157 -19.54 11.85 -1.54
N VAL A 158 -18.39 12.29 -2.06
CA VAL A 158 -18.17 13.69 -2.42
C VAL A 158 -19.12 14.11 -3.53
N VAL A 159 -19.20 13.32 -4.61
CA VAL A 159 -20.06 13.64 -5.76
C VAL A 159 -21.54 13.61 -5.37
N ASN A 160 -22.00 12.61 -4.62
CA ASN A 160 -23.39 12.58 -4.18
C ASN A 160 -23.72 13.73 -3.21
N ALA A 161 -22.78 14.16 -2.36
CA ALA A 161 -22.96 15.33 -1.52
C ALA A 161 -23.06 16.63 -2.35
N ILE A 162 -22.21 16.78 -3.37
CA ILE A 162 -22.29 17.89 -4.34
C ILE A 162 -23.65 17.87 -5.04
N ILE A 163 -24.10 16.72 -5.55
CA ILE A 163 -25.40 16.62 -6.25
C ILE A 163 -26.56 16.97 -5.34
N ARG A 164 -26.54 16.50 -4.08
CA ARG A 164 -27.58 16.85 -3.10
C ARG A 164 -27.64 18.34 -2.80
N LYS A 165 -26.49 19.02 -2.74
CA LYS A 165 -26.40 20.43 -2.37
C LYS A 165 -26.62 21.40 -3.55
N TYR A 166 -26.10 21.06 -4.72
CA TYR A 166 -26.03 21.97 -5.88
C TYR A 166 -26.71 21.43 -7.14
N GLY A 167 -27.26 20.21 -7.10
CA GLY A 167 -27.81 19.52 -8.26
C GLY A 167 -26.74 18.84 -9.12
N LYS A 168 -27.18 18.16 -10.19
CA LYS A 168 -26.27 17.47 -11.11
C LYS A 168 -25.32 18.45 -11.80
N PRO A 169 -24.01 18.20 -11.82
CA PRO A 169 -23.06 19.08 -12.49
C PRO A 169 -23.26 19.04 -14.01
N SER A 170 -23.05 20.17 -14.69
CA SER A 170 -23.13 20.26 -16.15
C SER A 170 -22.03 19.45 -16.87
N ARG A 171 -20.88 19.27 -16.20
CA ARG A 171 -19.74 18.48 -16.67
C ARG A 171 -18.89 18.05 -15.49
N ILE A 172 -18.27 16.88 -15.59
CA ILE A 172 -17.25 16.43 -14.64
C ILE A 172 -15.91 16.31 -15.36
N VAL A 173 -14.85 16.79 -14.73
CA VAL A 173 -13.48 16.68 -15.25
C VAL A 173 -12.63 15.93 -14.22
N VAL A 174 -11.98 14.86 -14.64
CA VAL A 174 -11.14 14.01 -13.78
C VAL A 174 -9.69 14.09 -14.24
N GLU A 175 -8.77 14.32 -13.32
CA GLU A 175 -7.34 14.23 -13.65
C GLU A 175 -6.89 12.78 -13.73
N LEU A 176 -6.22 12.44 -14.83
CA LEU A 176 -5.53 11.18 -14.98
C LEU A 176 -4.09 11.35 -14.47
N ALA A 177 -3.63 10.42 -13.64
CA ALA A 177 -2.21 10.25 -13.32
C ALA A 177 -1.43 9.63 -14.50
N ARG A 178 -1.80 9.94 -15.75
CA ARG A 178 -1.02 9.58 -16.92
C ARG A 178 0.09 10.60 -17.11
N GLU A 179 1.32 10.12 -17.14
CA GLU A 179 2.40 10.85 -17.80
C GLU A 179 1.97 11.13 -19.25
N THR A 180 2.32 12.29 -19.79
CA THR A 180 2.09 12.53 -21.22
C THR A 180 2.72 11.40 -21.99
N ARG A 181 1.97 10.84 -22.95
CA ARG A 181 2.61 10.08 -24.03
C ARG A 181 3.65 11.03 -24.61
N GLY A 182 4.92 10.69 -24.45
CA GLY A 182 6.06 11.52 -24.82
C GLY A 182 6.00 12.06 -26.25
N SER A 183 6.97 12.86 -26.65
CA SER A 183 7.14 13.26 -28.05
C SER A 183 7.07 12.04 -28.98
N ILE A 184 6.81 12.26 -30.28
CA ILE A 184 6.80 11.15 -31.25
C ILE A 184 8.13 10.37 -31.17
N GLU A 185 9.24 11.07 -30.94
CA GLU A 185 10.57 10.49 -30.72
C GLU A 185 10.63 9.65 -29.45
N GLU A 186 10.18 10.17 -28.30
CA GLU A 186 10.14 9.41 -27.03
C GLU A 186 9.24 8.16 -27.14
N ARG A 187 8.13 8.23 -27.88
CA ARG A 187 7.26 7.07 -28.14
C ARG A 187 7.95 6.05 -29.05
N ASN A 188 8.62 6.52 -30.09
CA ASN A 188 9.37 5.65 -30.99
C ASN A 188 10.52 4.98 -30.26
N GLU A 189 11.24 5.70 -29.40
CA GLU A 189 12.30 5.16 -28.56
C GLU A 189 11.74 4.15 -27.54
N TYR A 190 10.62 4.47 -26.88
CA TYR A 190 9.94 3.57 -25.96
C TYR A 190 9.47 2.28 -26.66
N ASN A 191 8.82 2.40 -27.83
CA ASN A 191 8.39 1.26 -28.63
C ASN A 191 9.59 0.43 -29.13
N ARG A 192 10.70 1.08 -29.50
CA ARG A 192 11.96 0.39 -29.84
C ARG A 192 12.49 -0.40 -28.64
N LYS A 193 12.49 0.19 -27.43
CA LYS A 193 12.89 -0.49 -26.19
C LYS A 193 11.98 -1.68 -25.86
N ILE A 194 10.65 -1.54 -26.03
CA ILE A 194 9.71 -2.66 -25.85
C ILE A 194 10.02 -3.78 -26.83
N ARG A 195 10.08 -3.49 -28.13
CA ARG A 195 10.35 -4.49 -29.17
C ARG A 195 11.69 -5.19 -28.98
N LYS A 196 12.72 -4.44 -28.57
CA LYS A 196 14.04 -4.99 -28.22
C LYS A 196 13.93 -5.97 -27.05
N ARG A 197 13.23 -5.60 -25.97
CA ARG A 197 12.99 -6.48 -24.81
C ARG A 197 12.15 -7.71 -25.14
N GLU A 198 11.12 -7.56 -25.99
CA GLU A 198 10.30 -8.69 -26.46
C GLU A 198 11.16 -9.68 -27.24
N LYS A 199 12.00 -9.17 -28.16
CA LYS A 199 12.94 -10.01 -28.93
C LYS A 199 13.94 -10.72 -28.02
N GLU A 200 14.58 -10.00 -27.10
CA GLU A 200 15.51 -10.58 -26.11
C GLU A 200 14.82 -11.65 -25.24
N ASN A 201 13.59 -11.41 -24.80
CA ASN A 201 12.85 -12.39 -24.01
C ASN A 201 12.50 -13.66 -24.81
N GLU A 202 12.16 -13.54 -26.10
CA GLU A 202 11.92 -14.71 -26.96
C GLU A 202 13.23 -15.48 -27.24
N GLU A 203 14.34 -14.79 -27.49
CA GLU A 203 15.67 -15.42 -27.62
C GLU A 203 16.05 -16.19 -26.35
N ILE A 204 15.79 -15.62 -25.18
CA ILE A 204 16.01 -16.29 -23.89
C ILE A 204 15.11 -17.52 -23.74
N LYS A 205 13.83 -17.44 -24.13
CA LYS A 205 12.94 -18.61 -24.09
C LYS A 205 13.46 -19.72 -25.00
N ASP A 206 13.94 -19.38 -26.19
CA ASP A 206 14.51 -20.36 -27.11
C ASP A 206 15.79 -21.01 -26.56
N GLU A 207 16.65 -20.25 -25.88
CA GLU A 207 17.81 -20.78 -25.17
C GLU A 207 17.40 -21.72 -24.01
N LEU A 208 16.42 -21.31 -23.20
CA LEU A 208 15.92 -22.12 -22.10
C LEU A 208 15.28 -23.43 -22.58
N ARG A 209 14.55 -23.41 -23.71
CA ARG A 209 14.03 -24.63 -24.35
C ARG A 209 15.13 -25.59 -24.75
N LYS A 210 16.23 -25.10 -25.32
CA LYS A 210 17.39 -25.93 -25.69
C LYS A 210 18.07 -26.56 -24.48
N LEU A 211 17.94 -25.96 -23.30
CA LEU A 211 18.48 -26.45 -22.04
C LEU A 211 17.52 -27.41 -21.31
N GLY A 212 16.41 -27.81 -21.94
CA GLY A 212 15.48 -28.80 -21.41
C GLY A 212 14.26 -28.22 -20.68
N LEU A 213 14.05 -26.89 -20.72
CA LEU A 213 12.82 -26.27 -20.19
C LEU A 213 11.79 -26.09 -21.32
N GLU A 214 10.88 -27.05 -21.48
CA GLU A 214 9.89 -27.06 -22.57
C GLU A 214 9.01 -25.79 -22.59
N GLN A 215 8.61 -25.29 -21.42
CA GLN A 215 7.77 -24.09 -21.28
C GLN A 215 8.36 -23.05 -20.32
N PRO A 216 9.28 -22.19 -20.77
CA PRO A 216 9.87 -21.18 -19.90
C PRO A 216 8.85 -20.11 -19.49
N THR A 217 8.67 -19.93 -18.17
CA THR A 217 7.76 -18.94 -17.60
C THR A 217 8.37 -17.53 -17.61
N ALA A 218 7.56 -16.52 -17.28
CA ALA A 218 8.06 -15.15 -17.12
C ALA A 218 9.06 -15.01 -15.95
N GLU A 219 8.99 -15.91 -14.96
CA GLU A 219 9.94 -15.97 -13.86
C GLU A 219 11.28 -16.58 -14.32
N ASP A 220 11.24 -17.64 -15.13
CA ASP A 220 12.45 -18.29 -15.66
C ASP A 220 13.25 -17.33 -16.55
N VAL A 221 12.54 -16.62 -17.43
CA VAL A 221 13.14 -15.55 -18.24
C VAL A 221 13.77 -14.47 -17.35
N ARG A 222 13.15 -14.13 -16.21
CA ARG A 222 13.71 -13.15 -15.27
C ARG A 222 14.96 -13.67 -14.58
N LYS A 223 14.95 -14.91 -14.06
CA LYS A 223 16.12 -15.56 -13.43
C LYS A 223 17.29 -15.60 -14.41
N TYR A 224 17.04 -16.05 -15.64
CA TYR A 224 18.04 -16.13 -16.68
C TYR A 224 18.61 -14.76 -17.07
N ARG A 225 17.77 -13.71 -17.12
CA ARG A 225 18.24 -12.33 -17.33
C ARG A 225 19.15 -11.84 -16.21
N LEU A 226 18.79 -12.12 -14.95
CA LEU A 226 19.63 -11.75 -13.82
C LEU A 226 20.95 -12.55 -13.83
N TRP A 227 20.92 -13.81 -14.25
CA TRP A 227 22.10 -14.65 -14.43
C TRP A 227 23.06 -14.09 -15.47
N LYS A 228 22.55 -13.71 -16.66
CA LYS A 228 23.36 -13.03 -17.69
C LYS A 228 23.91 -11.70 -17.16
N GLU A 229 23.10 -10.92 -16.44
CA GLU A 229 23.50 -9.63 -15.86
C GLU A 229 24.71 -9.76 -14.91
N CYS A 230 24.70 -10.78 -14.04
CA CYS A 230 25.77 -11.05 -13.08
C CYS A 230 26.86 -11.98 -13.64
N LYS A 231 26.86 -12.25 -14.96
CA LYS A 231 27.80 -13.15 -15.67
C LYS A 231 27.90 -14.55 -15.06
N GLY A 232 26.79 -15.05 -14.54
CA GLY A 232 26.73 -16.34 -13.86
C GLY A 232 27.55 -16.40 -12.57
N ILE A 233 27.83 -15.27 -11.92
CA ILE A 233 28.53 -15.22 -10.65
C ILE A 233 27.60 -14.63 -9.59
N CYS A 234 27.50 -15.30 -8.44
CA CYS A 234 26.78 -14.77 -7.30
C CYS A 234 27.44 -13.46 -6.82
N PRO A 235 26.72 -12.33 -6.75
CA PRO A 235 27.31 -11.03 -6.41
C PRO A 235 27.84 -11.01 -4.97
N TYR A 236 27.13 -11.68 -4.06
CA TYR A 236 27.50 -11.75 -2.66
C TYR A 236 28.63 -12.76 -2.43
N SER A 237 28.45 -14.00 -2.86
CA SER A 237 29.36 -15.10 -2.51
C SER A 237 30.55 -15.29 -3.45
N GLY A 238 30.54 -14.69 -4.65
CA GLY A 238 31.57 -14.92 -5.68
C GLY A 238 31.55 -16.31 -6.34
N ARG A 239 30.82 -17.28 -5.77
CA ARG A 239 30.59 -18.60 -6.36
C ARG A 239 29.94 -18.51 -7.76
N PRO A 240 30.40 -19.32 -8.74
CA PRO A 240 29.71 -19.45 -10.02
C PRO A 240 28.33 -20.08 -9.81
N ILE A 241 27.38 -19.67 -10.65
CA ILE A 241 26.02 -20.18 -10.73
C ILE A 241 25.91 -20.82 -12.12
N THR A 242 25.63 -22.11 -12.21
CA THR A 242 25.32 -22.74 -13.49
C THR A 242 23.86 -22.47 -13.88
N VAL A 243 23.50 -22.72 -15.14
CA VAL A 243 22.12 -22.47 -15.59
C VAL A 243 21.14 -23.43 -14.91
N GLU A 244 21.57 -24.67 -14.67
CA GLU A 244 20.78 -25.71 -14.00
C GLU A 244 20.46 -25.30 -12.54
N GLN A 245 21.41 -24.66 -11.86
CA GLN A 245 21.23 -24.17 -10.49
C GLN A 245 20.19 -23.05 -10.35
N LEU A 246 19.82 -22.37 -11.44
CA LEU A 246 18.73 -21.39 -11.42
C LEU A 246 17.37 -22.04 -11.10
N PHE A 247 17.25 -23.34 -11.37
CA PHE A 247 16.02 -24.12 -11.26
C PHE A 247 16.06 -25.16 -10.13
N SER A 248 17.23 -25.42 -9.53
CA SER A 248 17.37 -26.38 -8.42
C SER A 248 16.89 -25.86 -7.06
N GLY A 249 16.61 -24.56 -6.94
CA GLY A 249 16.20 -23.90 -5.69
C GLY A 249 17.35 -23.52 -4.76
N GLU A 250 18.61 -23.82 -5.11
CA GLU A 250 19.80 -23.34 -4.39
C GLU A 250 20.01 -21.83 -4.55
N VAL A 251 19.58 -21.29 -5.69
CA VAL A 251 19.68 -19.88 -6.06
C VAL A 251 18.31 -19.23 -6.02
N GLU A 252 18.25 -18.06 -5.40
CA GLU A 252 17.03 -17.28 -5.21
C GLU A 252 17.16 -15.91 -5.87
N VAL A 253 16.02 -15.40 -6.33
CA VAL A 253 15.89 -13.99 -6.74
C VAL A 253 15.75 -13.16 -5.48
N GLU A 254 16.73 -12.29 -5.23
CA GLU A 254 16.88 -11.52 -4.02
C GLU A 254 16.64 -10.04 -4.26
N HIS A 255 15.96 -9.38 -3.31
CA HIS A 255 15.77 -7.94 -3.31
C HIS A 255 16.94 -7.22 -2.64
N ILE A 256 17.77 -6.56 -3.45
CA ILE A 256 18.94 -5.79 -3.01
C ILE A 256 18.53 -4.89 -1.83
N TRP A 257 17.52 -4.04 -2.01
CA TRP A 257 16.83 -3.42 -0.90
C TRP A 257 15.62 -4.25 -0.50
N PRO A 258 15.46 -4.62 0.79
CA PRO A 258 14.38 -5.48 1.22
C PRO A 258 13.00 -4.99 0.80
N TYR A 259 12.18 -5.90 0.27
CA TYR A 259 10.84 -5.56 -0.20
C TYR A 259 9.98 -4.94 0.90
N ASP A 260 10.03 -5.46 2.13
CA ASP A 260 9.22 -4.94 3.25
C ASP A 260 9.55 -3.50 3.63
N ARG A 261 10.76 -3.02 3.30
CA ARG A 261 11.22 -1.66 3.60
C ARG A 261 10.98 -0.67 2.46
N CYS A 262 10.93 -1.14 1.20
CA CYS A 262 10.89 -0.26 0.03
C CYS A 262 9.80 -0.57 -1.01
N LEU A 263 9.10 -1.70 -0.89
CA LEU A 263 8.03 -2.17 -1.79
C LEU A 263 8.41 -2.17 -3.28
N ASP A 264 9.71 -2.23 -3.59
CA ASP A 264 10.23 -2.16 -4.95
C ASP A 264 10.55 -3.55 -5.49
N ASN A 265 9.66 -4.07 -6.33
CA ASN A 265 9.86 -5.35 -7.04
C ASN A 265 10.37 -5.14 -8.49
N SER A 266 10.91 -3.95 -8.81
CA SER A 266 11.45 -3.69 -10.14
C SER A 266 12.75 -4.46 -10.37
N PHE A 267 13.04 -4.78 -11.64
CA PHE A 267 14.27 -5.48 -12.01
C PHE A 267 15.55 -4.78 -11.50
N ALA A 268 15.52 -3.45 -11.36
CA ALA A 268 16.61 -2.65 -10.80
C ALA A 268 16.90 -2.93 -9.31
N ASN A 269 15.97 -3.58 -8.61
CA ASN A 269 16.12 -3.98 -7.20
C ASN A 269 16.32 -5.48 -7.03
N LEU A 270 16.32 -6.26 -8.11
CA LEU A 270 16.47 -7.71 -8.06
C LEU A 270 17.87 -8.14 -8.45
N THR A 271 18.39 -9.19 -7.84
CA THR A 271 19.61 -9.89 -8.26
C THR A 271 19.49 -11.38 -7.94
N LEU A 272 20.46 -12.20 -8.35
CA LEU A 272 20.56 -13.59 -7.90
C LEU A 272 21.50 -13.72 -6.71
N CYS A 273 21.20 -14.64 -5.81
CA CYS A 273 22.13 -15.09 -4.79
C CYS A 273 21.80 -16.50 -4.33
N PHE A 274 22.78 -17.18 -3.72
CA PHE A 274 22.51 -18.45 -3.06
C PHE A 274 21.68 -18.23 -1.79
N ARG A 275 20.81 -19.20 -1.47
CA ARG A 275 19.87 -19.13 -0.34
C ARG A 275 20.54 -18.82 1.01
N ASP A 276 21.71 -19.39 1.28
CA ASP A 276 22.50 -19.13 2.48
C ASP A 276 22.91 -17.65 2.61
N TRP A 277 23.27 -17.00 1.51
CA TRP A 277 23.60 -15.58 1.48
C TRP A 277 22.36 -14.69 1.58
N ASN A 278 21.25 -15.09 0.96
CA ASN A 278 19.97 -14.40 1.12
C ASN A 278 19.55 -14.36 2.60
N GLN A 279 19.64 -15.52 3.26
CA GLN A 279 19.34 -15.66 4.69
C GLN A 279 20.30 -14.86 5.56
N ARG A 280 21.61 -14.87 5.26
CA ARG A 280 22.60 -14.05 5.98
C ARG A 280 22.31 -12.56 5.86
N LYS A 281 21.87 -12.08 4.69
CA LYS A 281 21.46 -10.68 4.50
C LYS A 281 20.18 -10.36 5.30
N GLY A 282 19.13 -11.17 5.14
CA GLY A 282 17.84 -10.97 5.78
C GLY A 282 17.17 -9.64 5.38
N ASN A 283 16.40 -9.03 6.29
CA ASN A 283 15.70 -7.75 6.05
C ASN A 283 16.62 -6.51 6.13
N ARG A 284 17.85 -6.62 5.60
CA ARG A 284 18.88 -5.57 5.57
C ARG A 284 19.28 -5.20 4.14
N THR A 285 19.86 -4.02 3.93
CA THR A 285 20.55 -3.68 2.67
C THR A 285 21.90 -4.42 2.59
N PRO A 286 22.53 -4.52 1.41
CA PRO A 286 23.86 -5.13 1.29
C PRO A 286 24.90 -4.38 2.12
N TYR A 287 24.81 -3.04 2.16
CA TYR A 287 25.66 -2.20 2.99
C TYR A 287 25.48 -2.56 4.47
N GLU A 288 24.25 -2.52 5.00
CA GLU A 288 23.96 -2.89 6.40
C GLU A 288 24.36 -4.32 6.76
N ALA A 289 24.35 -5.23 5.79
CA ALA A 289 24.68 -6.63 6.00
C ALA A 289 26.19 -6.91 5.93
N PHE A 290 26.92 -6.24 5.04
CA PHE A 290 28.26 -6.67 4.63
C PHE A 290 29.32 -5.57 4.57
N HIS A 291 29.02 -4.27 4.79
CA HIS A 291 30.02 -3.19 4.61
C HIS A 291 31.26 -3.29 5.52
N GLN A 292 31.14 -3.97 6.67
CA GLN A 292 32.23 -4.21 7.62
C GLN A 292 32.99 -5.51 7.34
N GLU A 293 32.51 -6.32 6.41
CA GLU A 293 33.13 -7.61 6.11
C GLU A 293 34.35 -7.43 5.19
N PRO A 294 35.43 -8.22 5.36
CA PRO A 294 36.64 -8.09 4.53
C PRO A 294 36.38 -8.22 3.03
N PHE A 295 35.38 -9.02 2.65
CA PHE A 295 34.99 -9.27 1.25
C PHE A 295 34.06 -8.20 0.67
N TRP A 296 33.75 -7.11 1.38
CA TRP A 296 32.83 -6.07 0.91
C TRP A 296 33.27 -5.45 -0.42
N GLN A 297 34.56 -5.14 -0.54
CA GLN A 297 35.10 -4.55 -1.77
C GLN A 297 34.96 -5.50 -2.96
N GLU A 298 35.11 -6.80 -2.74
CA GLU A 298 34.91 -7.79 -3.79
C GLU A 298 33.45 -7.86 -4.25
N ILE A 299 32.48 -7.72 -3.34
CA ILE A 299 31.06 -7.64 -3.69
C ILE A 299 30.84 -6.42 -4.61
N LEU A 300 31.35 -5.26 -4.22
CA LEU A 300 31.22 -4.05 -5.02
C LEU A 300 31.90 -4.16 -6.38
N GLU A 301 33.05 -4.82 -6.44
CA GLU A 301 33.75 -5.08 -7.69
C GLU A 301 32.92 -6.00 -8.62
N ARG A 302 32.39 -7.11 -8.10
CA ARG A 302 31.50 -8.01 -8.85
C ARG A 302 30.27 -7.26 -9.38
N VAL A 303 29.61 -6.47 -8.54
CA VAL A 303 28.42 -5.68 -8.94
C VAL A 303 28.77 -4.59 -9.95
N SER A 304 29.96 -3.98 -9.86
CA SER A 304 30.40 -2.95 -10.82
C SER A 304 30.57 -3.50 -12.26
N ARG A 305 30.82 -4.81 -12.37
CA ARG A 305 30.99 -5.56 -13.62
C ARG A 305 29.67 -6.09 -14.19
N PHE A 306 28.53 -5.81 -13.55
CA PHE A 306 27.21 -6.17 -14.09
C PHE A 306 26.99 -5.55 -15.47
N GLU A 307 26.31 -6.30 -16.33
CA GLU A 307 25.91 -5.84 -17.66
C GLU A 307 24.47 -5.31 -17.66
N GLY A 308 24.03 -4.70 -18.75
CA GLY A 308 22.65 -4.23 -18.90
C GLY A 308 22.33 -2.83 -18.36
N GLU A 309 21.09 -2.41 -18.58
CA GLU A 309 20.63 -1.02 -18.40
C GLU A 309 20.56 -0.57 -16.92
N TYR A 310 20.50 -1.51 -15.97
CA TYR A 310 20.29 -1.23 -14.55
C TYR A 310 21.57 -1.27 -13.71
N ARG A 311 22.74 -1.56 -14.29
CA ARG A 311 24.01 -1.76 -13.56
C ARG A 311 24.33 -0.66 -12.55
N TRP A 312 24.20 0.61 -12.96
CA TRP A 312 24.54 1.77 -12.12
C TRP A 312 23.53 1.94 -10.98
N GLN A 313 22.27 1.63 -11.24
CA GLN A 313 21.21 1.71 -10.23
C GLN A 313 21.37 0.60 -9.19
N LYS A 314 21.72 -0.62 -9.62
CA LYS A 314 22.04 -1.73 -8.71
C LYS A 314 23.28 -1.43 -7.87
N LEU A 315 24.37 -0.98 -8.50
CA LEU A 315 25.58 -0.59 -7.77
C LEU A 315 25.31 0.51 -6.72
N ARG A 316 24.51 1.52 -7.08
CA ARG A 316 24.07 2.56 -6.14
C ARG A 316 23.26 1.98 -4.97
N ARG A 317 22.38 1.01 -5.21
CA ARG A 317 21.61 0.34 -4.15
C ARG A 317 22.50 -0.46 -3.21
N PHE A 318 23.50 -1.17 -3.75
CA PHE A 318 24.49 -1.87 -2.93
C PHE A 318 25.25 -0.90 -2.02
N ARG A 319 25.66 0.27 -2.54
CA ARG A 319 26.42 1.30 -1.80
C ARG A 319 25.58 2.23 -0.92
N TYR A 320 24.26 2.02 -0.81
CA TYR A 320 23.41 2.98 -0.11
C TYR A 320 23.58 2.88 1.40
N GLU A 321 24.09 3.96 2.00
CA GLU A 321 24.46 4.04 3.42
C GLU A 321 23.35 4.65 4.31
N GLY A 322 22.28 5.18 3.69
CA GLY A 322 21.18 5.82 4.41
C GLY A 322 20.12 4.83 4.92
N ASP A 323 19.24 5.31 5.80
CA ASP A 323 18.03 4.59 6.14
C ASP A 323 17.10 4.54 4.91
N LEU A 324 16.61 3.34 4.60
CA LEU A 324 15.49 3.17 3.67
C LEU A 324 14.22 3.68 4.36
N GLN A 325 13.94 4.97 4.26
CA GLN A 325 12.60 5.49 4.51
C GLN A 325 11.69 5.11 3.34
N LEU A 326 10.39 4.95 3.61
CA LEU A 326 9.34 4.45 2.70
C LEU A 326 9.03 5.40 1.51
N ASP A 327 10.03 6.01 0.88
CA ASP A 327 9.85 6.97 -0.21
C ASP A 327 9.55 6.31 -1.58
N ASN A 328 9.47 4.98 -1.64
CA ASN A 328 9.12 4.24 -2.87
C ASN A 328 7.63 3.87 -2.98
N PHE A 329 6.77 4.36 -2.08
CA PHE A 329 5.29 4.30 -2.21
C PHE A 329 4.79 4.91 -3.53
N VAL A 330 5.57 5.82 -4.13
CA VAL A 330 5.24 6.60 -5.32
C VAL A 330 5.00 5.75 -6.57
N ARG A 331 5.80 4.70 -6.84
CA ARG A 331 5.66 3.94 -8.11
C ARG A 331 4.41 3.05 -8.15
N ARG A 332 4.06 2.41 -7.02
CA ARG A 332 2.81 1.62 -6.90
C ARG A 332 1.59 2.55 -6.92
N GLN A 333 1.65 3.68 -6.21
CA GLN A 333 0.61 4.71 -6.31
C GLN A 333 0.42 5.23 -7.74
N LEU A 334 1.48 5.44 -8.53
CA LEU A 334 1.33 5.97 -9.90
C LEU A 334 0.55 5.01 -10.81
N GLN A 335 0.86 3.71 -10.80
CA GLN A 335 0.13 2.71 -11.59
C GLN A 335 -1.31 2.51 -11.08
N ASP A 336 -1.50 2.47 -9.76
CA ASP A 336 -2.83 2.40 -9.13
C ASP A 336 -3.65 3.66 -9.49
N THR A 337 -3.06 4.85 -9.48
CA THR A 337 -3.77 6.11 -9.78
C THR A 337 -4.23 6.18 -11.23
N GLN A 338 -3.47 5.63 -12.18
CA GLN A 338 -3.90 5.52 -13.58
C GLN A 338 -5.11 4.59 -13.75
N TYR A 339 -5.08 3.44 -13.07
CA TYR A 339 -6.20 2.50 -13.09
C TYR A 339 -7.44 3.10 -12.40
N ILE A 340 -7.26 3.70 -11.21
CA ILE A 340 -8.31 4.42 -10.46
C ILE A 340 -8.98 5.45 -11.35
N ALA A 341 -8.22 6.33 -12.01
CA ALA A 341 -8.82 7.41 -12.79
C ALA A 341 -9.64 6.90 -13.98
N ARG A 342 -9.24 5.79 -14.63
CA ARG A 342 -10.03 5.14 -15.68
C ARG A 342 -11.34 4.56 -15.13
N VAL A 343 -11.27 3.89 -13.98
CA VAL A 343 -12.44 3.27 -13.35
C VAL A 343 -13.40 4.35 -12.82
N VAL A 344 -12.87 5.38 -12.15
CA VAL A 344 -13.62 6.55 -11.67
C VAL A 344 -14.33 7.26 -12.82
N ARG A 345 -13.66 7.46 -13.96
CA ARG A 345 -14.31 8.04 -15.15
C ARG A 345 -15.56 7.23 -15.56
N ARG A 346 -15.41 5.92 -15.77
CA ARG A 346 -16.52 5.04 -16.17
C ARG A 346 -17.65 5.04 -15.14
N TYR A 347 -17.28 5.09 -13.86
CA TYR A 347 -18.23 5.16 -12.77
C TYR A 347 -19.00 6.50 -12.72
N LEU A 348 -18.35 7.61 -13.04
CA LEU A 348 -19.00 8.93 -13.12
C LEU A 348 -19.90 9.09 -14.34
N GLU A 349 -19.58 8.42 -15.45
CA GLU A 349 -20.42 8.37 -16.66
C GLU A 349 -21.82 7.80 -16.35
N LEU A 350 -21.98 7.04 -15.25
CA LEU A 350 -23.28 6.54 -14.76
C LEU A 350 -24.30 7.65 -14.44
N LEU A 351 -23.84 8.88 -14.19
CA LEU A 351 -24.73 10.02 -13.93
C LEU A 351 -25.37 10.60 -15.21
N GLY A 352 -24.95 10.13 -16.39
CA GLY A 352 -25.40 10.70 -17.67
C GLY A 352 -24.84 12.09 -17.96
N VAL A 353 -23.83 12.53 -17.21
CA VAL A 353 -23.17 13.83 -17.39
C VAL A 353 -21.91 13.67 -18.24
N PRO A 354 -21.52 14.67 -19.06
CA PRO A 354 -20.28 14.63 -19.79
C PRO A 354 -19.08 14.50 -18.82
N VAL A 355 -18.35 13.39 -18.91
CA VAL A 355 -17.12 13.17 -18.14
C VAL A 355 -15.92 13.28 -19.06
N SER A 356 -15.02 14.21 -18.74
CA SER A 356 -13.78 14.41 -19.49
C SER A 356 -12.57 14.20 -18.59
N CYS A 357 -11.42 14.00 -19.22
CA CYS A 357 -10.19 13.72 -18.50
C CYS A 357 -9.09 14.73 -18.86
N THR A 358 -8.38 15.21 -17.85
CA THR A 358 -7.16 16.03 -18.04
C THR A 358 -5.90 15.26 -17.62
N ARG A 359 -4.73 15.78 -17.94
CA ARG A 359 -3.42 15.18 -17.62
C ARG A 359 -2.75 15.98 -16.52
N GLY A 360 -2.10 15.30 -15.57
CA GLY A 360 -1.40 15.96 -14.45
C GLY A 360 -0.41 17.04 -14.84
N GLN A 361 0.32 16.86 -15.95
CA GLN A 361 1.26 17.86 -16.44
C GLN A 361 0.59 19.15 -16.92
N VAL A 362 -0.60 19.04 -17.50
CA VAL A 362 -1.38 20.21 -17.95
C VAL A 362 -1.84 21.00 -16.74
N THR A 363 -2.39 20.31 -15.73
CA THR A 363 -2.79 20.91 -14.45
C THR A 363 -1.60 21.61 -13.81
N ALA A 364 -0.45 20.95 -13.70
CA ALA A 364 0.75 21.53 -13.12
C ALA A 364 1.26 22.76 -13.89
N ALA A 365 1.19 22.75 -15.22
CA ALA A 365 1.61 23.88 -16.03
C ALA A 365 0.65 25.08 -15.91
N LEU A 366 -0.66 24.84 -15.95
CA LEU A 366 -1.66 25.89 -15.78
C LEU A 366 -1.65 26.46 -14.35
N ARG A 367 -1.50 25.60 -13.34
CA ARG A 367 -1.35 26.01 -11.94
C ARG A 367 -0.18 26.98 -11.76
N HIS A 368 0.96 26.67 -12.40
CA HIS A 368 2.13 27.54 -12.39
C HIS A 368 1.89 28.86 -13.13
N LEU A 369 1.33 28.80 -14.35
CA LEU A 369 1.09 29.98 -15.19
C LEU A 369 0.05 30.93 -14.59
N TRP A 370 -0.95 30.41 -13.86
CA TRP A 370 -1.91 31.21 -13.09
C TRP A 370 -1.38 31.60 -11.70
N GLY A 371 -0.10 31.36 -11.44
CA GLY A 371 0.61 31.71 -10.21
C GLY A 371 0.20 30.93 -8.97
N LEU A 372 -0.77 30.02 -9.04
CA LEU A 372 -1.42 29.38 -7.89
C LEU A 372 -0.47 28.54 -7.01
N ASP A 373 0.72 28.17 -7.51
CA ASP A 373 1.75 27.45 -6.77
C ASP A 373 2.14 28.13 -5.44
N SER A 374 2.06 29.46 -5.39
CA SER A 374 2.44 30.25 -4.21
C SER A 374 1.30 30.53 -3.21
N ILE A 375 0.07 30.06 -3.46
CA ILE A 375 -1.07 30.30 -2.55
C ILE A 375 -0.81 29.70 -1.16
N LEU A 376 -0.14 28.55 -1.11
CA LEU A 376 0.16 27.81 0.13
C LEU A 376 1.63 27.95 0.57
N ALA A 377 2.41 28.84 -0.07
CA ALA A 377 3.79 29.08 0.30
C ALA A 377 3.86 29.99 1.55
N ARG A 378 4.53 29.53 2.60
CA ARG A 378 4.59 30.23 3.90
C ARG A 378 5.51 31.46 3.90
N ASP A 379 6.54 31.44 3.07
CA ASP A 379 7.64 32.44 3.14
C ASP A 379 7.69 33.36 1.90
N GLY A 380 6.62 33.41 1.10
CA GLY A 380 6.66 34.08 -0.20
C GLY A 380 7.56 33.38 -1.23
N SER A 381 8.08 32.19 -0.91
CA SER A 381 8.86 31.37 -1.83
C SER A 381 7.97 30.85 -2.97
N SER A 382 8.52 30.77 -4.19
CA SER A 382 7.81 30.22 -5.37
C SER A 382 7.73 28.68 -5.36
N ALA A 383 8.09 28.03 -4.24
CA ALA A 383 8.19 26.58 -4.14
C ALA A 383 6.84 25.93 -3.82
N LYS A 384 6.54 24.82 -4.51
CA LYS A 384 5.31 24.04 -4.30
C LYS A 384 5.28 23.46 -2.89
N ASN A 385 4.39 23.96 -2.04
CA ASN A 385 4.17 23.39 -0.72
C ASN A 385 3.24 22.15 -0.84
N ARG A 386 3.83 20.96 -0.89
CA ARG A 386 3.10 19.68 -0.90
C ARG A 386 2.71 19.21 0.50
N ASP A 387 3.08 19.96 1.54
CA ASP A 387 2.92 19.56 2.92
C ASP A 387 1.57 20.02 3.52
N ASP A 388 0.72 20.65 2.69
CA ASP A 388 -0.65 21.08 3.02
C ASP A 388 -1.69 20.43 2.08
N HIS A 389 -2.63 19.66 2.60
CA HIS A 389 -3.68 18.93 1.89
C HIS A 389 -4.56 19.80 0.96
N ARG A 390 -4.67 21.11 1.24
CA ARG A 390 -5.50 22.02 0.44
C ARG A 390 -4.97 22.22 -0.97
N HIS A 391 -3.74 21.81 -1.28
CA HIS A 391 -3.22 21.81 -2.65
C HIS A 391 -4.07 20.97 -3.61
N HIS A 392 -4.74 19.92 -3.12
CA HIS A 392 -5.68 19.12 -3.92
C HIS A 392 -6.90 19.93 -4.38
N ALA A 393 -7.37 20.87 -3.57
CA ALA A 393 -8.47 21.76 -3.95
C ALA A 393 -8.02 22.78 -5.01
N ILE A 394 -6.78 23.27 -4.92
CA ILE A 394 -6.18 24.13 -5.95
C ILE A 394 -6.09 23.37 -7.28
N ASP A 395 -5.57 22.15 -7.27
CA ASP A 395 -5.50 21.32 -8.47
C ASP A 395 -6.90 21.05 -9.04
N ALA A 396 -7.90 20.74 -8.19
CA ALA A 396 -9.30 20.58 -8.62
C ALA A 396 -9.89 21.84 -9.28
N ALA A 397 -9.61 23.03 -8.73
CA ALA A 397 -10.04 24.29 -9.33
C ALA A 397 -9.40 24.51 -10.72
N VAL A 398 -8.11 24.19 -10.86
CA VAL A 398 -7.40 24.26 -12.16
C VAL A 398 -8.04 23.32 -13.18
N ILE A 399 -8.30 22.08 -12.76
CA ILE A 399 -8.92 21.05 -13.59
C ILE A 399 -10.30 21.51 -14.08
N ALA A 400 -11.13 22.03 -13.18
CA ALA A 400 -12.48 22.50 -13.50
C ALA A 400 -12.48 23.67 -14.50
N MET A 401 -11.55 24.61 -14.34
CA MET A 401 -11.43 25.82 -15.18
C MET A 401 -10.64 25.61 -16.48
N THR A 402 -10.07 24.42 -16.68
CA THR A 402 -9.36 24.11 -17.92
C THR A 402 -10.35 23.98 -19.08
N THR A 403 -10.12 24.74 -20.15
CA THR A 403 -10.92 24.75 -21.38
C THR A 403 -10.05 24.41 -22.59
N ALA A 404 -10.67 24.07 -23.72
CA ALA A 404 -9.95 23.83 -24.97
C ALA A 404 -9.08 25.05 -25.39
N LYS A 405 -9.56 26.27 -25.13
CA LYS A 405 -8.82 27.53 -25.37
C LYS A 405 -7.56 27.60 -24.50
N HIS A 406 -7.64 27.26 -23.21
CA HIS A 406 -6.48 27.21 -22.32
C HIS A 406 -5.45 26.17 -22.78
N LEU A 407 -5.89 25.00 -23.26
CA LEU A 407 -5.01 23.99 -23.82
C LEU A 407 -4.31 24.46 -25.11
N HIS A 408 -5.05 25.12 -26.00
CA HIS A 408 -4.49 25.71 -27.22
C HIS A 408 -3.46 26.80 -26.88
N ASN A 409 -3.76 27.69 -25.93
CA ASN A 409 -2.81 28.72 -25.49
C ASN A 409 -1.56 28.11 -24.82
N LEU A 410 -1.72 27.04 -24.06
CA LEU A 410 -0.60 26.32 -23.44
C LEU A 410 0.35 25.72 -24.49
N SER A 411 -0.18 25.22 -25.61
CA SER A 411 0.65 24.75 -26.73
C SER A 411 1.50 25.87 -27.36
N ARG A 412 1.03 27.13 -27.26
CA ARG A 412 1.72 28.35 -27.71
C ARG A 412 2.44 29.07 -26.56
N ARG A 413 2.74 28.41 -25.43
CA ARG A 413 3.34 29.07 -24.25
C ARG A 413 4.62 29.87 -24.55
N GLU A 414 5.47 29.40 -25.47
CA GLU A 414 6.70 30.12 -25.85
C GLU A 414 6.40 31.47 -26.52
N HIS A 415 5.25 31.62 -27.19
CA HIS A 415 4.82 32.90 -27.77
C HIS A 415 4.52 33.93 -26.66
N PHE A 416 3.79 33.54 -25.62
CA PHE A 416 3.51 34.41 -24.48
C PHE A 416 4.79 34.80 -23.74
N ARG A 417 5.70 33.84 -23.54
CA ARG A 417 7.02 34.09 -22.93
C ARG A 417 7.88 35.05 -23.74
N ARG A 418 7.97 34.85 -25.07
CA ARG A 418 8.74 35.70 -25.99
C ARG A 418 8.18 37.12 -26.06
N ASN A 419 6.86 37.26 -26.05
CA ASN A 419 6.20 38.56 -26.17
C ASN A 419 5.96 39.25 -24.81
N ARG A 420 6.49 38.71 -23.70
CA ARG A 420 6.28 39.20 -22.32
C ARG A 420 4.80 39.42 -21.97
N MET A 421 3.92 38.60 -22.53
CA MET A 421 2.48 38.66 -22.28
C MET A 421 2.13 37.71 -21.13
N ASN A 422 1.24 38.16 -20.24
CA ASN A 422 0.69 37.29 -19.20
C ASN A 422 -0.13 36.17 -19.83
N PHE A 423 0.00 34.96 -19.27
CA PHE A 423 -0.87 33.86 -19.67
C PHE A 423 -2.29 34.18 -19.22
N PRO A 424 -3.31 34.05 -20.08
CA PRO A 424 -4.67 34.47 -19.75
C PRO A 424 -5.22 33.64 -18.58
N GLU A 425 -5.68 34.34 -17.55
CA GLU A 425 -6.45 33.76 -16.45
C GLU A 425 -7.85 33.35 -16.95
N PRO A 426 -8.52 32.40 -16.27
CA PRO A 426 -9.88 32.02 -16.62
C PRO A 426 -10.87 33.19 -16.55
N TRP A 427 -10.70 34.08 -15.56
CA TRP A 427 -11.38 35.37 -15.44
C TRP A 427 -10.53 36.34 -14.60
N PRO A 428 -10.75 37.66 -14.68
CA PRO A 428 -10.01 38.63 -13.88
C PRO A 428 -10.14 38.39 -12.37
N GLY A 429 -9.01 38.28 -11.67
CA GLY A 429 -9.01 38.06 -10.21
C GLY A 429 -9.17 36.59 -9.80
N PHE A 430 -9.03 35.66 -10.74
CA PHE A 430 -9.14 34.22 -10.50
C PHE A 430 -8.28 33.75 -9.31
N ARG A 431 -7.01 34.17 -9.29
CA ARG A 431 -6.07 33.81 -8.23
C ARG A 431 -6.57 34.23 -6.84
N VAL A 432 -7.10 35.44 -6.71
CA VAL A 432 -7.58 35.97 -5.43
C VAL A 432 -8.79 35.19 -4.94
N ALA A 433 -9.73 34.89 -5.85
CA ALA A 433 -10.90 34.07 -5.54
C ALA A 433 -10.51 32.66 -5.07
N VAL A 434 -9.55 32.01 -5.76
CA VAL A 434 -9.05 30.69 -5.35
C VAL A 434 -8.37 30.76 -3.99
N LYS A 435 -7.54 31.78 -3.73
CA LYS A 435 -6.90 31.97 -2.42
C LYS A 435 -7.93 32.09 -1.31
N HIS A 436 -8.94 32.94 -1.46
CA HIS A 436 -10.00 33.12 -0.46
C HIS A 436 -10.76 31.82 -0.20
N ALA A 437 -11.11 31.09 -1.27
CA ALA A 437 -11.76 29.79 -1.14
C ALA A 437 -10.87 28.80 -0.35
N VAL A 438 -9.60 28.68 -0.72
CA VAL A 438 -8.63 27.77 -0.08
C VAL A 438 -8.38 28.10 1.39
N ASP A 439 -8.31 29.38 1.74
CA ASP A 439 -8.11 29.83 3.12
C ASP A 439 -9.29 29.43 4.02
N SER A 440 -10.50 29.29 3.46
CA SER A 440 -11.71 28.86 4.19
C SER A 440 -11.91 27.34 4.28
N ILE A 441 -11.08 26.54 3.59
CA ILE A 441 -11.26 25.08 3.55
C ILE A 441 -10.90 24.44 4.88
N VAL A 442 -11.87 23.73 5.48
CA VAL A 442 -11.62 22.74 6.52
C VAL A 442 -11.51 21.36 5.87
N VAL A 443 -10.37 20.71 6.05
CA VAL A 443 -10.08 19.41 5.41
C VAL A 443 -10.80 18.31 6.17
N SER A 444 -11.68 17.57 5.48
CA SER A 444 -12.36 16.41 6.03
C SER A 444 -11.42 15.19 6.08
N HIS A 445 -11.38 14.52 7.22
CA HIS A 445 -10.62 13.29 7.43
C HIS A 445 -11.57 12.15 7.81
N ALA A 446 -11.32 10.95 7.28
CA ALA A 446 -12.09 9.78 7.66
C ALA A 446 -11.60 9.24 9.02
N PRO A 447 -12.45 9.20 10.06
CA PRO A 447 -12.06 8.68 11.37
C PRO A 447 -11.92 7.16 11.37
N THR A 448 -10.96 6.64 12.13
CA THR A 448 -10.70 5.20 12.25
C THR A 448 -11.45 4.62 13.45
N ARG A 449 -12.75 4.39 13.29
CA ARG A 449 -13.65 3.84 14.33
C ARG A 449 -13.90 2.34 14.24
N ARG A 450 -13.27 1.67 13.26
CA ARG A 450 -13.50 0.23 13.03
C ARG A 450 -12.65 -0.58 13.99
N VAL A 451 -13.29 -1.53 14.68
CA VAL A 451 -12.62 -2.53 15.51
C VAL A 451 -11.99 -3.60 14.63
N ARG A 452 -10.90 -3.25 13.94
CA ARG A 452 -10.15 -4.15 13.06
C ARG A 452 -8.67 -3.75 13.03
N GLY A 453 -7.79 -4.71 13.26
CA GLY A 453 -6.34 -4.51 13.29
C GLY A 453 -5.66 -5.55 14.18
N PRO A 454 -4.33 -5.45 14.36
CA PRO A 454 -3.59 -6.31 15.27
C PRO A 454 -4.05 -6.07 16.73
N LEU A 455 -4.62 -7.10 17.36
CA LEU A 455 -5.16 -6.99 18.72
C LEU A 455 -4.06 -6.92 19.79
N HIS A 456 -2.92 -7.54 19.52
CA HIS A 456 -1.76 -7.62 20.40
C HIS A 456 -0.47 -7.65 19.57
N GLU A 457 0.66 -7.38 20.21
CA GLU A 457 1.98 -7.59 19.61
C GLU A 457 2.25 -9.08 19.38
N GLU A 458 3.10 -9.41 18.42
CA GLU A 458 3.44 -10.81 18.08
C GLU A 458 4.37 -11.49 19.11
N THR A 459 5.01 -10.69 19.97
CA THR A 459 5.98 -11.22 20.94
C THR A 459 5.26 -11.90 22.10
N ASN A 460 5.56 -13.20 22.29
CA ASN A 460 5.09 -13.97 23.44
C ASN A 460 6.01 -13.78 24.65
N TYR A 461 5.40 -13.52 25.79
CA TYR A 461 6.04 -13.34 27.08
C TYR A 461 5.68 -14.48 28.04
N GLY A 462 6.67 -14.91 28.82
CA GLY A 462 6.47 -15.80 29.97
C GLY A 462 6.29 -14.99 31.25
N LEU A 463 5.47 -15.49 32.18
CA LEU A 463 5.28 -14.85 33.48
C LEU A 463 6.46 -15.14 34.40
N ALA A 464 7.04 -14.10 35.02
CA ALA A 464 8.13 -14.24 35.98
C ALA A 464 7.69 -13.93 37.41
N SER A 465 6.78 -12.97 37.60
CA SER A 465 6.15 -12.65 38.89
C SER A 465 4.80 -11.99 38.64
N GLN A 466 3.73 -12.55 39.21
CA GLN A 466 2.37 -12.00 39.11
C GLN A 466 2.22 -10.69 39.89
N GLU A 467 2.72 -10.64 41.13
CA GLU A 467 2.62 -9.46 42.00
C GLU A 467 3.26 -8.21 41.38
N LYS A 468 4.41 -8.38 40.72
CA LYS A 468 5.16 -7.27 40.11
C LYS A 468 4.82 -7.04 38.63
N GLN A 469 3.82 -7.74 38.08
CA GLN A 469 3.46 -7.72 36.65
C GLN A 469 4.69 -7.86 35.74
N ARG A 470 5.58 -8.78 36.12
CA ARG A 470 6.92 -8.91 35.53
C ARG A 470 6.96 -10.12 34.62
N TYR A 471 7.44 -9.88 33.40
CA TYR A 471 7.43 -10.82 32.29
C TYR A 471 8.83 -11.04 31.74
N VAL A 472 9.01 -12.15 31.04
CA VAL A 472 10.27 -12.53 30.40
C VAL A 472 10.08 -12.90 28.94
N TYR A 473 11.03 -12.52 28.11
CA TYR A 473 11.09 -12.90 26.70
C TYR A 473 12.54 -13.09 26.26
N ARG A 474 12.77 -13.67 25.08
CA ARG A 474 14.10 -13.93 24.54
C ARG A 474 14.37 -13.07 23.32
N LYS A 475 15.44 -12.27 23.36
CA LYS A 475 15.90 -11.45 22.24
C LYS A 475 17.30 -11.92 21.79
N PRO A 476 17.61 -11.94 20.48
CA PRO A 476 18.98 -12.15 20.02
C PRO A 476 19.93 -11.13 20.64
N LEU A 477 21.11 -11.58 21.05
CA LEU A 477 22.09 -10.73 21.73
C LEU A 477 22.48 -9.54 20.83
N GLU A 478 22.72 -9.80 19.55
CA GLU A 478 23.07 -8.79 18.54
C GLU A 478 22.00 -7.72 18.30
N GLU A 479 20.73 -8.00 18.65
CA GLU A 479 19.62 -7.04 18.47
C GLU A 479 19.34 -6.19 19.71
N LEU A 480 20.02 -6.45 20.82
CA LEU A 480 19.87 -5.67 22.05
C LEU A 480 20.40 -4.26 21.86
N PHE A 481 19.66 -3.30 22.40
CA PHE A 481 20.17 -1.97 22.66
C PHE A 481 20.94 -1.96 23.98
N THR A 482 21.93 -1.07 24.09
CA THR A 482 22.72 -0.88 25.32
C THR A 482 21.83 -0.56 26.54
N THR A 483 20.72 0.15 26.34
CA THR A 483 19.69 0.42 27.37
C THR A 483 18.95 -0.81 27.88
N GLU A 484 18.98 -1.93 27.16
CA GLU A 484 18.29 -3.17 27.55
C GLU A 484 19.19 -4.14 28.32
N VAL A 485 20.50 -3.85 28.45
CA VAL A 485 21.48 -4.76 29.08
C VAL A 485 21.16 -5.01 30.55
N GLU A 486 20.78 -3.98 31.29
CA GLU A 486 20.38 -4.11 32.70
C GLU A 486 19.15 -5.02 32.89
N ALA A 487 18.32 -5.16 31.84
CA ALA A 487 17.13 -6.00 31.86
C ALA A 487 17.44 -7.50 31.66
N ILE A 488 18.70 -7.88 31.33
CA ILE A 488 19.12 -9.28 31.19
C ILE A 488 18.93 -10.01 32.50
N ARG A 489 18.09 -11.05 32.51
CA ARG A 489 17.70 -11.77 33.73
C ARG A 489 18.87 -12.51 34.38
N ASP A 490 19.74 -13.13 33.57
CA ASP A 490 20.88 -13.91 34.04
C ASP A 490 22.03 -12.97 34.44
N ALA A 491 22.39 -12.96 35.72
CA ALA A 491 23.42 -12.05 36.25
C ALA A 491 24.83 -12.35 35.69
N LYS A 492 25.14 -13.61 35.40
CA LYS A 492 26.45 -13.99 34.85
C LYS A 492 26.57 -13.51 33.41
N ILE A 493 25.56 -13.78 32.59
CA ILE A 493 25.53 -13.30 31.20
C ILE A 493 25.52 -11.77 31.18
N ARG A 494 24.77 -11.12 32.06
CA ARG A 494 24.73 -9.65 32.16
C ARG A 494 26.12 -9.07 32.42
N ARG A 495 26.85 -9.58 33.42
CA ARG A 495 28.22 -9.12 33.72
C ARG A 495 29.15 -9.30 32.53
N MET A 496 29.10 -10.45 31.85
CA MET A 496 29.93 -10.69 30.66
C MET A 496 29.60 -9.72 29.50
N VAL A 497 28.33 -9.33 29.35
CA VAL A 497 27.91 -8.31 28.38
C VAL A 497 28.39 -6.91 28.79
N GLU A 498 28.25 -6.56 30.07
CA GLU A 498 28.68 -5.27 30.64
C GLU A 498 30.19 -5.08 30.53
N GLU A 499 30.98 -6.07 30.94
CA GLU A 499 32.46 -6.05 30.84
C GLU A 499 32.90 -5.87 29.39
N ARG A 500 32.23 -6.55 28.46
CA ARG A 500 32.54 -6.39 27.03
C ARG A 500 32.15 -5.01 26.51
N LEU A 501 31.02 -4.47 26.93
CA LEU A 501 30.60 -3.12 26.56
C LEU A 501 31.51 -2.06 27.15
N ASP A 502 32.02 -2.25 28.36
CA ASP A 502 33.00 -1.36 28.99
C ASP A 502 34.32 -1.32 28.19
N GLN A 503 34.69 -2.43 27.52
CA GLN A 503 35.86 -2.49 26.63
C GLN A 503 35.62 -1.84 25.25
N VAL A 504 34.47 -2.10 24.63
CA VAL A 504 34.20 -1.71 23.23
C VAL A 504 33.53 -0.33 23.12
N CYS A 505 32.77 0.09 24.13
CA CYS A 505 32.04 1.34 24.15
C CYS A 505 31.96 1.92 25.58
N PRO A 506 33.05 2.47 26.14
CA PRO A 506 33.14 2.87 27.56
C PRO A 506 32.03 3.82 28.06
N ASN A 507 31.41 4.58 27.17
CA ASN A 507 30.35 5.55 27.49
C ASN A 507 28.92 5.02 27.27
N TRP A 508 28.74 3.70 27.09
CA TRP A 508 27.42 3.11 26.77
C TRP A 508 26.34 3.35 27.84
N ARG A 509 26.74 3.66 29.09
CA ARG A 509 25.83 4.00 30.20
C ARG A 509 25.32 5.46 30.16
N GLN A 510 25.89 6.34 29.32
CA GLN A 510 25.47 7.74 29.22
C GLN A 510 24.32 7.91 28.19
N LYS A 511 23.33 8.76 28.50
CA LYS A 511 22.25 9.11 27.56
C LYS A 511 22.82 9.90 26.38
N GLY A 512 22.85 9.30 25.19
CA GLY A 512 23.41 9.89 23.96
C GLY A 512 23.28 9.00 22.72
N ARG A 513 23.92 9.35 21.60
CA ARG A 513 23.89 8.57 20.35
C ARG A 513 24.32 7.10 20.53
N ASP A 514 25.25 6.83 21.46
CA ASP A 514 25.74 5.48 21.74
C ASP A 514 24.76 4.61 22.54
N SER A 515 23.82 5.22 23.28
CA SER A 515 22.75 4.50 24.00
C SER A 515 21.68 3.87 23.09
N LEU A 516 21.74 4.17 21.79
CA LEU A 516 20.82 3.67 20.75
C LEU A 516 21.50 2.69 19.79
N LYS A 517 22.78 2.37 19.98
CA LYS A 517 23.49 1.38 19.16
C LYS A 517 23.11 -0.03 19.58
N LYS A 518 22.85 -0.89 18.58
CA LYS A 518 22.65 -2.33 18.81
C LYS A 518 23.99 -3.00 19.11
N LEU A 519 23.97 -4.10 19.88
CA LEU A 519 25.15 -4.92 20.17
C LEU A 519 25.75 -5.65 18.96
N LYS A 520 25.25 -5.43 17.74
CA LYS A 520 25.83 -5.94 16.48
C LYS A 520 27.32 -5.64 16.31
N ALA A 521 27.87 -4.66 17.05
CA ALA A 521 29.28 -4.28 17.03
C ALA A 521 30.19 -5.16 17.93
N LEU A 522 29.66 -6.20 18.59
CA LEU A 522 30.49 -7.15 19.33
C LEU A 522 31.09 -8.19 18.35
N GLU A 523 32.27 -7.90 17.81
CA GLU A 523 32.98 -8.74 16.81
C GLU A 523 33.19 -10.20 17.24
N ASN A 524 33.19 -10.49 18.56
CA ASN A 524 33.42 -11.81 19.11
C ASN A 524 32.24 -12.30 19.98
N PRO A 525 31.70 -13.51 19.75
CA PRO A 525 30.56 -14.05 20.49
C PRO A 525 30.88 -14.17 21.99
N ILE A 526 29.88 -13.89 22.84
CA ILE A 526 29.99 -14.12 24.28
C ILE A 526 29.90 -15.62 24.51
N LEU A 527 30.98 -16.21 25.04
CA LEU A 527 31.09 -17.65 25.30
C LEU A 527 30.86 -17.94 26.78
N LEU A 528 29.90 -18.81 27.09
CA LEU A 528 29.71 -19.34 28.44
C LEU A 528 30.70 -20.48 28.66
N PRO A 529 31.50 -20.44 29.76
CA PRO A 529 32.40 -21.53 30.09
C PRO A 529 31.58 -22.78 30.46
N ASN A 530 31.91 -23.91 29.82
CA ASN A 530 31.32 -25.22 30.05
C ASN A 530 32.33 -26.07 30.84
N SER A 531 31.90 -26.65 31.97
CA SER A 531 32.81 -27.35 32.88
C SER A 531 33.46 -28.61 32.27
N ASN A 532 32.82 -29.24 31.27
CA ASN A 532 33.25 -30.52 30.69
C ASN A 532 33.31 -30.51 29.14
N GLY A 533 33.52 -29.36 28.50
CA GLY A 533 33.62 -29.30 27.03
C GLY A 533 33.83 -27.89 26.47
N GLU A 534 33.67 -27.75 25.15
CA GLU A 534 33.85 -26.48 24.45
C GLU A 534 32.90 -25.38 24.98
N PRO A 535 33.35 -24.11 25.03
CA PRO A 535 32.52 -22.98 25.46
C PRO A 535 31.28 -22.80 24.56
N ILE A 536 30.14 -22.50 25.18
CA ILE A 536 28.86 -22.41 24.46
C ILE A 536 28.58 -20.94 24.08
N PRO A 537 28.37 -20.62 22.79
CA PRO A 537 28.08 -19.24 22.38
C PRO A 537 26.66 -18.81 22.77
N VAL A 538 26.56 -17.65 23.42
CA VAL A 538 25.29 -17.02 23.80
C VAL A 538 24.70 -16.28 22.60
N ARG A 539 23.72 -16.89 21.93
CA ARG A 539 23.02 -16.28 20.79
C ARG A 539 21.83 -15.41 21.20
N ARG A 540 21.12 -15.81 22.26
CA ARG A 540 19.90 -15.14 22.75
C ARG A 540 19.94 -15.02 24.26
N VAL A 541 19.50 -13.89 24.79
CA VAL A 541 19.39 -13.68 26.23
C VAL A 541 17.95 -13.51 26.65
N ARG A 542 17.66 -13.87 27.90
CA ARG A 542 16.33 -13.67 28.49
C ARG A 542 16.30 -12.30 29.15
N LEU A 543 15.37 -11.45 28.72
CA LEU A 543 15.14 -10.13 29.28
C LEU A 543 13.95 -10.14 30.23
N THR A 544 13.93 -9.19 31.15
CA THR A 544 12.88 -8.96 32.12
C THR A 544 12.20 -7.63 31.82
N THR A 545 10.88 -7.58 31.77
CA THR A 545 10.12 -6.36 31.45
C THR A 545 8.82 -6.30 32.25
N THR A 546 8.25 -5.12 32.39
CA THR A 546 6.93 -4.91 32.99
C THR A 546 5.94 -4.58 31.88
N ILE A 547 4.77 -5.21 31.90
CA ILE A 547 3.74 -4.99 30.88
C ILE A 547 2.45 -4.62 31.61
N GLY A 548 1.96 -3.39 31.39
CA GLY A 548 0.63 -3.00 31.83
C GLY A 548 -0.44 -3.68 30.99
N ASN A 549 -1.49 -4.20 31.64
CA ASN A 549 -2.65 -4.85 31.00
C ASN A 549 -2.27 -5.99 30.02
N ALA A 550 -1.30 -6.82 30.37
CA ALA A 550 -0.89 -7.95 29.54
C ALA A 550 -2.05 -8.93 29.30
N ILE A 551 -2.21 -9.39 28.07
CA ILE A 551 -3.28 -10.33 27.69
C ILE A 551 -2.76 -11.75 27.86
N GLY A 552 -3.42 -12.55 28.70
CA GLY A 552 -3.13 -13.97 28.85
C GLY A 552 -3.72 -14.81 27.72
N LEU A 553 -2.96 -15.77 27.20
CA LEU A 553 -3.36 -16.73 26.17
C LEU A 553 -3.54 -18.13 26.82
N PRO A 554 -4.72 -18.42 27.41
CA PRO A 554 -4.91 -19.60 28.26
C PRO A 554 -4.83 -20.93 27.49
N ARG A 555 -5.00 -20.93 26.16
CA ARG A 555 -4.95 -22.14 25.32
C ARG A 555 -3.53 -22.67 25.07
N GLN A 556 -2.49 -22.00 25.55
CA GLN A 556 -1.10 -22.45 25.43
C GLN A 556 -0.54 -22.70 26.82
N ALA A 557 -0.32 -23.95 27.22
CA ALA A 557 0.38 -24.28 28.46
C ALA A 557 1.90 -24.39 28.20
N PRO A 558 2.78 -23.75 29.00
CA PRO A 558 2.48 -22.77 30.05
C PRO A 558 1.91 -21.46 29.48
N VAL A 559 0.96 -20.84 30.21
CA VAL A 559 0.23 -19.63 29.79
C VAL A 559 1.20 -18.56 29.31
N ARG A 560 1.04 -18.17 28.04
CA ARG A 560 1.79 -17.08 27.41
C ARG A 560 1.03 -15.77 27.57
N TYR A 561 1.77 -14.67 27.59
CA TYR A 561 1.21 -13.33 27.69
C TYR A 561 1.67 -12.51 26.49
N VAL A 562 0.85 -11.58 26.05
CA VAL A 562 1.18 -10.65 24.95
C VAL A 562 0.85 -9.22 25.37
N LYS A 563 1.61 -8.27 24.84
CA LYS A 563 1.29 -6.84 25.00
C LYS A 563 0.06 -6.50 24.16
N PRO A 564 -0.89 -5.71 24.67
CA PRO A 564 -1.94 -5.14 23.83
C PRO A 564 -1.34 -4.42 22.62
N GLY A 565 -2.07 -4.44 21.50
CA GLY A 565 -1.65 -3.81 20.26
C GLY A 565 -1.85 -2.30 20.31
N GLU A 566 -2.49 -1.75 19.29
CA GLU A 566 -2.82 -0.32 19.29
C GLU A 566 -4.03 0.01 20.17
N ASN A 567 -4.09 1.25 20.66
CA ASN A 567 -5.28 1.80 21.28
C ASN A 567 -6.34 2.09 20.20
N HIS A 568 -7.60 1.71 20.45
CA HIS A 568 -8.71 1.99 19.53
C HIS A 568 -9.20 3.43 19.66
N HIS A 569 -9.38 3.89 20.90
CA HIS A 569 -9.87 5.23 21.23
C HIS A 569 -9.53 5.59 22.68
N VAL A 570 -9.73 6.85 23.04
CA VAL A 570 -9.78 7.29 24.43
C VAL A 570 -11.19 7.75 24.79
N GLU A 571 -11.58 7.55 26.03
CA GLU A 571 -12.82 8.02 26.65
C GLU A 571 -12.46 9.14 27.64
N ILE A 572 -13.10 10.30 27.52
CA ILE A 572 -12.82 11.50 28.33
C ILE A 572 -14.02 11.76 29.24
N PHE A 573 -13.73 11.87 30.53
CA PHE A 573 -14.71 12.11 31.58
C PHE A 573 -14.38 13.38 32.33
N GLU A 574 -15.39 13.99 32.94
CA GLU A 574 -15.26 15.15 33.81
C GLU A 574 -15.77 14.78 35.20
N ARG A 575 -14.99 15.13 36.22
CA ARG A 575 -15.39 14.94 37.62
C ARG A 575 -14.96 16.13 38.46
N THR A 576 -15.57 16.26 39.63
CA THR A 576 -15.11 17.20 40.65
C THR A 576 -14.17 16.46 41.61
N ASP A 577 -12.98 17.00 41.84
CA ASP A 577 -12.04 16.44 42.81
C ASP A 577 -12.50 16.69 44.25
N LYS A 578 -11.82 16.07 45.23
CA LYS A 578 -12.12 16.24 46.66
C LYS A 578 -11.99 17.69 47.16
N LYS A 579 -11.40 18.59 46.36
CA LYS A 579 -11.19 20.01 46.66
C LYS A 579 -12.18 20.91 45.91
N GLY A 580 -13.22 20.35 45.28
CA GLY A 580 -14.24 21.10 44.55
C GLY A 580 -13.80 21.59 43.17
N ARG A 581 -12.66 21.11 42.63
CA ARG A 581 -12.14 21.53 41.32
C ARG A 581 -12.57 20.55 40.24
N VAL A 582 -13.04 21.09 39.11
CA VAL A 582 -13.34 20.28 37.93
C VAL A 582 -12.04 19.76 37.31
N CYS A 583 -11.91 18.45 37.16
CA CYS A 583 -10.81 17.77 36.48
C CYS A 583 -11.34 16.80 35.41
N ARG A 584 -10.52 16.57 34.38
CA ARG A 584 -10.82 15.60 33.33
C ARG A 584 -9.96 14.36 33.47
N GLU A 585 -10.60 13.19 33.42
CA GLU A 585 -9.97 11.88 33.46
C GLU A 585 -10.03 11.26 32.06
N VAL A 586 -8.98 10.52 31.68
CA VAL A 586 -8.89 9.89 30.35
C VAL A 586 -8.61 8.41 30.49
N VAL A 587 -9.45 7.60 29.85
CA VAL A 587 -9.31 6.13 29.81
C VAL A 587 -8.94 5.72 28.40
N ALA A 588 -7.82 5.01 28.24
CA ALA A 588 -7.44 4.43 26.95
C ALA A 588 -8.07 3.04 26.80
N VAL A 589 -8.79 2.84 25.70
CA VAL A 589 -9.38 1.55 25.35
C VAL A 589 -8.55 0.90 24.26
N THR A 590 -7.99 -0.27 24.54
CA THR A 590 -7.19 -1.03 23.58
C THR A 590 -8.06 -1.62 22.47
N LEU A 591 -7.47 -1.91 21.31
CA LEU A 591 -8.22 -2.59 20.24
C LEU A 591 -8.71 -3.98 20.67
N PHE A 592 -7.94 -4.68 21.50
CA PHE A 592 -8.35 -5.96 22.07
C PHE A 592 -9.60 -5.81 22.95
N GLU A 593 -9.61 -4.84 23.85
CA GLU A 593 -10.75 -4.55 24.72
C GLU A 593 -12.00 -4.16 23.90
N ALA A 594 -11.84 -3.28 22.91
CA ALA A 594 -12.93 -2.92 21.99
C ALA A 594 -13.51 -4.16 21.26
N ALA A 595 -12.65 -5.11 20.85
CA ALA A 595 -13.06 -6.34 20.21
C ALA A 595 -13.76 -7.31 21.18
N GLN A 596 -13.31 -7.37 22.44
CA GLN A 596 -13.99 -8.14 23.49
C GLN A 596 -15.38 -7.58 23.76
N ARG A 597 -15.50 -6.26 23.98
CA ARG A 597 -16.80 -5.59 24.17
C ARG A 597 -17.77 -5.92 23.03
N LEU A 598 -17.30 -5.82 21.78
CA LEU A 598 -18.12 -6.13 20.60
C LEU A 598 -18.57 -7.60 20.55
N ARG A 599 -17.66 -8.54 20.83
CA ARG A 599 -17.97 -9.98 20.90
C ARG A 599 -19.01 -10.28 21.99
N ASP A 600 -18.86 -9.61 23.13
CA ASP A 600 -19.71 -9.79 24.30
C ASP A 600 -21.00 -8.93 24.22
N ARG A 601 -21.27 -8.34 23.04
CA ARG A 601 -22.44 -7.49 22.72
C ARG A 601 -22.59 -6.25 23.61
N GLN A 602 -21.48 -5.73 24.13
CA GLN A 602 -21.40 -4.50 24.88
C GLN A 602 -21.09 -3.29 23.96
N PRO A 603 -21.47 -2.06 24.36
CA PRO A 603 -21.05 -0.86 23.66
C PRO A 603 -19.52 -0.77 23.56
N VAL A 604 -18.99 -0.47 22.38
CA VAL A 604 -17.54 -0.31 22.18
C VAL A 604 -16.99 0.86 23.00
N VAL A 605 -17.75 1.96 23.08
CA VAL A 605 -17.47 3.12 23.93
C VAL A 605 -18.28 3.00 25.22
N SER A 606 -17.61 3.03 26.36
CA SER A 606 -18.24 3.11 27.67
C SER A 606 -18.49 4.57 28.04
N ARG A 607 -19.70 4.86 28.52
CA ARG A 607 -20.07 6.17 29.08
C ARG A 607 -19.98 6.20 30.61
N VAL A 608 -19.47 5.14 31.23
CA VAL A 608 -19.30 5.03 32.67
C VAL A 608 -17.82 4.84 32.97
N HIS A 609 -17.26 5.67 33.85
CA HIS A 609 -15.85 5.59 34.21
C HIS A 609 -15.59 4.38 35.12
N PRO A 610 -14.52 3.58 34.89
CA PRO A 610 -14.27 2.33 35.63
C PRO A 610 -14.13 2.48 37.15
N HIS A 611 -13.61 3.61 37.62
CA HIS A 611 -13.34 3.87 39.05
C HIS A 611 -14.21 4.97 39.68
N TYR A 612 -14.95 5.74 38.86
CA TYR A 612 -15.67 6.93 39.32
C TYR A 612 -17.04 6.98 38.63
N PRO A 613 -18.02 6.18 39.08
CA PRO A 613 -19.32 6.07 38.41
C PRO A 613 -20.05 7.41 38.23
N ASP A 614 -19.84 8.37 39.13
CA ASP A 614 -20.44 9.72 39.08
C ASP A 614 -19.74 10.67 38.09
N ALA A 615 -18.65 10.25 37.46
CA ALA A 615 -17.95 11.07 36.48
C ALA A 615 -18.79 11.21 35.20
N LYS A 616 -18.95 12.45 34.74
CA LYS A 616 -19.72 12.77 33.54
C LYS A 616 -18.90 12.44 32.30
N PHE A 617 -19.41 11.56 31.44
CA PHE A 617 -18.83 11.33 30.12
C PHE A 617 -18.93 12.59 29.25
N LEU A 618 -17.81 13.02 28.66
CA LEU A 618 -17.77 14.17 27.76
C LEU A 618 -17.76 13.74 26.30
N MET A 619 -16.80 12.90 25.94
CA MET A 619 -16.59 12.44 24.56
C MET A 619 -15.62 11.26 24.52
N SER A 620 -15.57 10.61 23.37
CA SER A 620 -14.56 9.67 22.95
C SER A 620 -13.76 10.25 21.78
N LEU A 621 -12.48 9.92 21.68
CA LEU A 621 -11.64 10.33 20.55
C LEU A 621 -10.92 9.13 19.95
N CYS A 622 -11.09 8.92 18.65
CA CYS A 622 -10.32 7.98 17.86
C CYS A 622 -9.40 8.71 16.87
N LYS A 623 -8.51 7.95 16.20
CA LYS A 623 -7.59 8.51 15.21
C LYS A 623 -8.38 9.17 14.07
N ASN A 624 -7.94 10.37 13.69
CA ASN A 624 -8.59 11.26 12.72
C ASN A 624 -9.97 11.81 13.12
N ASP A 625 -10.45 11.62 14.36
CA ASP A 625 -11.53 12.47 14.85
C ASP A 625 -11.08 13.93 14.84
N MET A 626 -12.00 14.81 14.49
CA MET A 626 -11.76 16.24 14.36
C MET A 626 -12.14 16.94 15.66
N VAL A 627 -11.31 17.88 16.10
CA VAL A 627 -11.54 18.68 17.30
C VAL A 627 -11.26 20.14 17.05
N ARG A 628 -11.98 21.00 17.75
CA ARG A 628 -11.70 22.42 17.89
C ARG A 628 -11.06 22.64 19.26
N ILE A 629 -9.86 23.22 19.27
CA ILE A 629 -9.14 23.58 20.49
C ILE A 629 -9.20 25.09 20.62
N THR A 630 -9.65 25.58 21.77
CA THR A 630 -9.56 26.99 22.16
C THR A 630 -8.68 27.08 23.39
N TRP A 631 -7.56 27.81 23.31
CA TRP A 631 -6.66 28.00 24.45
C TRP A 631 -7.18 29.15 25.31
N LEU A 632 -7.26 28.91 26.61
CA LEU A 632 -7.76 29.89 27.60
C LEU A 632 -6.60 30.63 28.28
N GLU A 633 -5.40 30.08 28.20
CA GLU A 633 -4.13 30.65 28.65
C GLU A 633 -3.10 30.56 27.53
N ASP A 634 -2.02 31.33 27.60
CA ASP A 634 -0.93 31.23 26.63
C ASP A 634 -0.28 29.83 26.68
N ALA A 635 -0.12 29.24 25.51
CA ALA A 635 0.51 27.95 25.32
C ALA A 635 1.77 28.09 24.44
N LYS A 636 2.55 27.02 24.35
CA LYS A 636 3.80 27.02 23.58
C LYS A 636 3.63 27.46 22.12
N ASN A 637 2.49 27.15 21.51
CA ASN A 637 2.23 27.36 20.08
C ASN A 637 0.97 28.20 19.78
N ALA A 638 0.30 28.73 20.81
CA ALA A 638 -0.97 29.44 20.67
C ALA A 638 -1.15 30.50 21.76
N LYS A 639 -1.84 31.59 21.44
CA LYS A 639 -2.17 32.66 22.41
C LYS A 639 -3.51 32.39 23.10
N ALA A 640 -3.70 32.97 24.28
CA ALA A 640 -5.01 32.97 24.94
C ALA A 640 -6.11 33.54 24.02
N GLY A 641 -7.25 32.84 23.95
CA GLY A 641 -8.38 33.17 23.08
C GLY A 641 -8.25 32.66 21.64
N GLU A 642 -7.10 32.11 21.24
CA GLU A 642 -6.94 31.53 19.91
C GLU A 642 -7.75 30.24 19.77
N THR A 643 -8.31 30.00 18.58
CA THR A 643 -9.06 28.78 18.26
C THR A 643 -8.54 28.18 16.97
N ARG A 644 -8.23 26.87 16.98
CA ARG A 644 -7.79 26.13 15.79
C ARG A 644 -8.43 24.76 15.70
N ILE A 645 -8.49 24.24 14.47
CA ILE A 645 -9.05 22.91 14.16
C ILE A 645 -7.93 21.90 13.95
N TYR A 646 -8.05 20.78 14.65
CA TYR A 646 -7.12 19.67 14.59
C TYR A 646 -7.81 18.36 14.29
N ARG A 647 -7.01 17.38 13.87
CA ARG A 647 -7.35 15.97 13.90
C ARG A 647 -6.51 15.25 14.94
N VAL A 648 -7.06 14.22 15.55
CA VAL A 648 -6.34 13.33 16.46
C VAL A 648 -5.33 12.49 15.66
N GLN A 649 -4.05 12.57 15.98
CA GLN A 649 -2.99 11.81 15.29
C GLN A 649 -2.60 10.55 16.06
N LYS A 650 -2.30 10.70 17.36
CA LYS A 650 -1.92 9.61 18.28
C LYS A 650 -2.44 9.93 19.68
N PHE A 651 -2.64 8.89 20.48
CA PHE A 651 -3.04 9.03 21.88
C PHE A 651 -2.52 7.84 22.68
N SER A 652 -2.06 8.15 23.89
CA SER A 652 -1.76 7.19 24.94
C SER A 652 -2.20 7.74 26.28
N VAL A 653 -2.32 6.87 27.26
CA VAL A 653 -2.55 7.25 28.65
C VAL A 653 -1.45 6.62 29.48
N SER A 654 -0.85 7.38 30.38
CA SER A 654 0.17 6.91 31.32
C SER A 654 -0.15 7.47 32.69
N ASP A 655 -0.33 6.59 33.68
CA ASP A 655 -0.72 6.96 35.06
C ASP A 655 -1.95 7.88 35.13
N GLY A 656 -2.97 7.61 34.31
CA GLY A 656 -4.20 8.41 34.22
C GLY A 656 -4.05 9.76 33.52
N ARG A 657 -2.84 10.13 33.09
CA ARG A 657 -2.60 11.35 32.32
C ARG A 657 -2.68 11.07 30.82
N PRO A 658 -3.43 11.89 30.07
CA PRO A 658 -3.43 11.79 28.62
C PRO A 658 -2.07 12.20 28.05
N ASP A 659 -1.74 11.62 26.91
CA ASP A 659 -0.74 12.12 25.99
C ASP A 659 -1.34 12.03 24.59
N ILE A 660 -2.05 13.10 24.20
CA ILE A 660 -2.78 13.17 22.93
C ILE A 660 -2.06 14.13 22.01
N MET A 661 -1.69 13.63 20.84
CA MET A 661 -1.07 14.43 19.78
C MET A 661 -2.13 14.79 18.74
N PHE A 662 -2.41 16.08 18.65
CA PHE A 662 -3.27 16.70 17.66
C PHE A 662 -2.45 17.27 16.52
N ARG A 663 -3.03 17.29 15.32
CA ARG A 663 -2.39 17.80 14.11
C ARG A 663 -3.33 18.71 13.33
N GLU A 664 -2.82 19.83 12.84
CA GLU A 664 -3.64 20.75 12.06
C GLU A 664 -4.29 20.02 10.88
N HIS A 665 -5.57 20.30 10.62
CA HIS A 665 -6.35 19.54 9.62
C HIS A 665 -5.76 19.60 8.21
N SER A 666 -5.05 20.68 7.88
CA SER A 666 -4.40 20.90 6.59
C SER A 666 -3.07 20.17 6.45
N SER A 667 -2.38 19.79 7.53
CA SER A 667 -1.01 19.26 7.48
C SER A 667 -0.92 17.80 7.01
N VAL A 668 -0.01 17.56 6.05
CA VAL A 668 0.25 16.24 5.43
C VAL A 668 1.33 15.45 6.19
N ARG A 669 2.47 16.10 6.54
CA ARG A 669 3.70 15.43 7.00
C ARG A 669 3.68 14.98 8.45
N ALA A 670 3.44 13.69 8.70
CA ALA A 670 3.28 13.12 10.04
C ALA A 670 4.46 13.29 11.02
N ASP A 671 5.64 13.68 10.53
CA ASP A 671 6.90 13.90 11.23
C ASP A 671 7.18 15.37 11.56
N ASP A 672 6.52 16.31 10.89
CA ASP A 672 6.67 17.74 11.17
C ASP A 672 5.95 18.11 12.48
N MET A 673 6.75 18.50 13.49
CA MET A 673 6.28 18.88 14.82
C MET A 673 5.77 20.32 14.88
N SER A 674 6.03 21.16 13.87
CA SER A 674 5.57 22.55 13.84
C SER A 674 4.04 22.70 13.70
N HIS A 675 3.38 21.65 13.21
CA HIS A 675 1.92 21.56 13.03
C HIS A 675 1.24 20.64 14.04
N CYS A 676 1.96 20.26 15.10
CA CYS A 676 1.47 19.38 16.13
C CYS A 676 1.21 20.13 17.42
N GLU A 677 0.08 19.81 18.06
CA GLU A 677 -0.20 20.21 19.42
C GLU A 677 -0.23 18.95 20.29
N ARG A 678 0.71 18.84 21.22
CA ARG A 678 0.78 17.73 22.17
C ARG A 678 0.13 18.16 23.47
N VAL A 679 -0.98 17.54 23.82
CA VAL A 679 -1.76 17.85 25.01
C VAL A 679 -1.59 16.74 26.03
N THR A 680 -0.94 17.08 27.14
CA THR A 680 -0.75 16.18 28.29
C THR A 680 -1.61 16.54 29.50
N ASP A 681 -2.32 17.66 29.42
CA ASP A 681 -3.21 18.17 30.47
C ASP A 681 -4.46 18.75 29.80
N LEU A 682 -5.61 18.10 30.05
CA LEU A 682 -6.91 18.51 29.53
C LEU A 682 -7.70 19.40 30.50
N SER A 683 -7.01 20.03 31.46
CA SER A 683 -7.62 20.94 32.43
C SER A 683 -8.57 21.94 31.75
N PRO A 684 -9.83 22.04 32.20
CA PRO A 684 -10.80 22.98 31.63
C PRO A 684 -10.42 24.46 31.87
N ARG A 685 -9.40 24.74 32.69
CA ARG A 685 -8.84 26.08 32.87
C ARG A 685 -7.86 26.48 31.78
N LYS A 686 -7.18 25.51 31.15
CA LYS A 686 -6.12 25.76 30.16
C LYS A 686 -6.65 25.77 28.74
N LEU A 687 -7.57 24.86 28.44
CA LEU A 687 -8.13 24.72 27.10
C LEU A 687 -9.57 24.20 27.12
N SER A 688 -10.33 24.67 26.14
CA SER A 688 -11.59 24.06 25.73
C SER A 688 -11.34 23.13 24.55
N LEU A 689 -11.80 21.89 24.68
CA LEU A 689 -11.72 20.86 23.66
C LEU A 689 -13.14 20.47 23.26
N GLU A 690 -13.48 20.69 21.99
CA GLU A 690 -14.79 20.38 21.44
C GLU A 690 -14.63 19.40 20.27
N LYS A 691 -15.37 18.28 20.32
CA LYS A 691 -15.40 17.34 19.20
C LYS A 691 -16.27 17.91 18.10
N ILE A 692 -15.78 17.86 16.86
CA ILE A 692 -16.50 18.36 15.69
C ILE A 692 -16.55 17.26 14.61
N THR A 693 -17.57 17.32 13.76
CA THR A 693 -17.61 16.57 12.50
C THR A 693 -17.40 17.51 11.33
N VAL A 694 -16.60 17.07 10.38
CA VAL A 694 -16.39 17.79 9.12
C VAL A 694 -17.02 16.98 8.00
N SER A 695 -18.07 17.52 7.38
CA SER A 695 -18.76 16.90 6.25
C SER A 695 -17.78 16.65 5.09
N VAL A 696 -18.15 15.81 4.13
CA VAL A 696 -17.29 15.56 2.95
C VAL A 696 -17.10 16.80 2.07
N LEU A 697 -17.89 17.86 2.30
CA LEU A 697 -17.76 19.16 1.64
C LEU A 697 -17.01 20.20 2.50
N GLY A 698 -16.51 19.82 3.69
CA GLY A 698 -15.77 20.71 4.58
C GLY A 698 -16.64 21.50 5.56
N GLU A 699 -17.94 21.21 5.65
CA GLU A 699 -18.83 21.90 6.60
C GLU A 699 -18.59 21.38 8.01
N VAL A 700 -18.49 22.29 8.98
CA VAL A 700 -18.17 21.95 10.37
C VAL A 700 -19.44 21.98 11.22
N GLU A 701 -19.71 20.87 11.91
CA GLU A 701 -20.78 20.74 12.88
C GLU A 701 -20.22 20.26 14.22
N VAL A 702 -20.87 20.63 15.33
CA VAL A 702 -20.50 20.12 16.65
C VAL A 702 -20.93 18.66 16.75
N ALA A 703 -20.03 17.81 17.23
CA ALA A 703 -20.29 16.39 17.39
C ALA A 703 -20.62 16.08 18.84
N HIS A 704 -21.71 15.34 19.06
CA HIS A 704 -22.06 14.77 20.35
C HIS A 704 -21.97 13.24 20.25
N ASP A 705 -21.31 12.62 21.22
CA ASP A 705 -21.04 11.18 21.25
C ASP A 705 -22.15 10.35 21.91
#